data_AF-A0A954DHL3-F1
#
_entry.id   AF-A0A954DHL3-F1
#
_cell.length_a   1.000
_cell.length_b   1.000
_cell.length_c   1.000
_cell.angle_alpha   90.00
_cell.angle_beta   90.00
_cell.angle_gamma   90.00
#
_symmetry.space_group_name_H-M   'P 1'
#
loop_
_entity.id
_entity.type
_entity.pdbx_description
1 polymer ?
#
loop_
_entity_poly.entity_id
_entity_poly.type
_entity_poly.pdbx_seq_one_letter_code
_entity_poly.pdbx_strand_id
1 'polypeptide(L)'
;MTTLRRSLLFAALGAALTATSVAAQSVAKPALPTTDLPPLATANGSFELSSVTPTNTPVASPAWGAWAFGSGTGIAYENTIKAPGDAPDGDRVAYIDGQGIVQVSADVSPGYYRIHYYFARQVSGSSISNQGLTIRVNSKLIANDEDFSGTYKEYVTRPFLISNDEMSSFVFQGTDDSSAHTGLLDRVLLEPLQTWNSTVWNPTIPKSSTDATIPAGSVVVLTGNAACRQLTVNGELVVPDTSVALEVANMKISGAKARFEIGRRQVQYDPGMQFILNLTEPVATTGNHRYIIIEESGSIEMHGCEKTSWTRLTATAALGTKTLQVLEHGGWKIGDAIAVVGSEGQSLPGNSSSSFTNRSEMHTIDSINGNTIHLQQALIHRHIASTPSYNNGAWTQEMRAEVGMLSHNIRVIGTPNSPVFNTDNGMGGHIMVRAINDAAQSTVRLSSVELVNMGQSGRLGRYPMHWHMCRDAAAGHYIERSSIHHTWNRAVTIHGTDAVRLKDNVAYRNLGHAVFLEDGSEMDNTIERNLVAATLKPTADQYTILDSDAGFDEIQNRSPSAFWITNPQNTVDDNVAADTIGTGFWLTFAEQVIGLSASTTGSGHHPTAVPNTIDLTSFRGNIAHGCRNGFDINDGLNTDGSLRKNLTYTPVSGIANIENFKAYACNTALYTGQSFLPTALVFKNAVLTDNEVAVRFASSDIVENSVIVADSMNVVYPTIVPNRKLEAYSVYDGAGTLRDCLVQGYDQTSTSLFGIVPAALRRTNHLLDNVSFSNAPQSTNIFFPEYPTSNYSSSGSTVPVTTTRPDDPRSWGFSIYDPAGNLTQIPGTSIIGSHPWMHVGNETPWPNGTHAFVTTNKFGHLFVEHLKASGNPNQDPGLVTFDRLHTNSSQDAHFDNYYIVDLRKQMPVILNRPDITYAVGWKTVPSSLAALPEISVRVGGMSPTDRVIIRFDVGRPNTVLYDSSTSPRTQLAVATDQDAALSDEVSKPTYFVDDAGNVYLHIVNAPPADGRFEFEW
;
A
#
# COMPACT_ATOMS: atom_id res chain seq x y z
N MET A 1 -26.59 -23.51 -9.21
CA MET A 1 -26.79 -24.00 -7.82
C MET A 1 -25.74 -23.45 -6.84
N THR A 2 -25.14 -22.29 -7.12
CA THR A 2 -24.01 -21.69 -6.36
C THR A 2 -24.36 -20.35 -5.71
N THR A 3 -25.60 -19.87 -5.84
CA THR A 3 -26.04 -18.54 -5.40
C THR A 3 -26.74 -18.52 -4.04
N LEU A 4 -26.96 -19.67 -3.39
CA LEU A 4 -27.67 -19.76 -2.09
C LEU A 4 -26.77 -20.02 -0.86
N ARG A 5 -25.44 -20.04 -1.02
CA ARG A 5 -24.51 -20.21 0.12
C ARG A 5 -23.78 -18.93 0.57
N ARG A 6 -23.88 -17.82 -0.16
CA ARG A 6 -23.13 -16.58 0.14
C ARG A 6 -23.87 -15.60 1.07
N SER A 7 -25.20 -15.66 1.12
CA SER A 7 -26.02 -14.76 1.95
C SER A 7 -26.13 -15.17 3.44
N LEU A 8 -25.54 -16.30 3.83
CA LEU A 8 -25.58 -16.84 5.21
C LEU A 8 -24.22 -16.78 5.94
N LEU A 9 -23.16 -16.28 5.30
CA LEU A 9 -21.85 -16.12 5.93
C LEU A 9 -21.61 -14.73 6.56
N PHE A 10 -22.36 -13.70 6.13
CA PHE A 10 -22.25 -12.33 6.65
C PHE A 10 -23.13 -12.02 7.88
N ALA A 11 -23.82 -13.03 8.42
CA ALA A 11 -24.65 -12.91 9.63
C ALA A 11 -24.32 -13.95 10.72
N ALA A 12 -23.23 -14.71 10.59
CA ALA A 12 -22.89 -15.82 11.49
C ALA A 12 -21.64 -15.58 12.36
N LEU A 13 -21.26 -14.31 12.62
CA LEU A 13 -20.31 -13.95 13.67
C LEU A 13 -20.96 -13.47 14.97
N GLY A 14 -22.29 -13.49 15.05
CA GLY A 14 -23.04 -13.33 16.29
C GLY A 14 -23.75 -14.64 16.65
N ALA A 15 -23.43 -15.21 17.82
CA ALA A 15 -24.04 -16.41 18.42
C ALA A 15 -23.50 -17.79 17.97
N ALA A 16 -22.47 -18.27 18.67
CA ALA A 16 -22.27 -19.69 18.97
C ALA A 16 -21.57 -19.84 20.34
N LEU A 17 -22.31 -19.61 21.42
CA LEU A 17 -21.89 -19.85 22.81
C LEU A 17 -22.80 -20.91 23.43
N THR A 18 -22.57 -22.18 23.08
CA THR A 18 -23.00 -23.33 23.91
C THR A 18 -22.04 -24.49 23.66
N ALA A 19 -20.98 -24.55 24.47
CA ALA A 19 -20.01 -25.64 24.46
C ALA A 19 -20.54 -26.85 25.23
N THR A 20 -20.51 -28.03 24.61
CA THR A 20 -20.35 -29.30 25.34
C THR A 20 -18.85 -29.56 25.45
N SER A 21 -18.25 -29.10 26.56
CA SER A 21 -16.84 -29.32 26.87
C SER A 21 -16.58 -30.78 27.23
N VAL A 22 -15.66 -31.44 26.51
CA VAL A 22 -14.83 -32.48 27.14
C VAL A 22 -13.96 -31.74 28.15
N ALA A 23 -14.10 -32.03 29.44
CA ALA A 23 -13.39 -31.33 30.51
C ALA A 23 -11.88 -31.54 30.36
N ALA A 24 -11.19 -30.57 29.74
CA ALA A 24 -9.74 -30.47 29.86
C ALA A 24 -9.40 -30.02 31.28
N GLN A 25 -8.39 -30.65 31.90
CA GLN A 25 -7.89 -30.24 33.20
C GLN A 25 -7.23 -28.86 33.05
N SER A 26 -7.87 -27.82 33.60
CA SER A 26 -7.30 -26.48 33.71
C SER A 26 -6.39 -26.41 34.95
N VAL A 27 -5.18 -25.87 34.78
CA VAL A 27 -4.31 -25.55 35.92
C VAL A 27 -4.40 -24.05 36.15
N ALA A 28 -5.11 -23.64 37.21
CA ALA A 28 -5.23 -22.25 37.60
C ALA A 28 -4.43 -21.98 38.89
N LYS A 29 -3.39 -21.11 38.81
CA LYS A 29 -2.99 -20.10 39.81
C LYS A 29 -1.65 -19.43 39.44
N PRO A 30 -1.50 -18.14 39.76
CA PRO A 30 -0.72 -17.75 40.94
C PRO A 30 -1.48 -16.77 41.85
N ALA A 31 -1.11 -16.69 43.13
CA ALA A 31 -1.74 -15.81 44.12
C ALA A 31 -1.38 -14.33 43.88
N LEU A 32 -2.24 -13.40 44.34
CA LEU A 32 -1.91 -11.98 44.46
C LEU A 32 -0.68 -11.81 45.37
N PRO A 33 0.29 -10.93 45.02
CA PRO A 33 1.21 -10.41 46.02
C PRO A 33 0.40 -9.81 47.17
N THR A 34 0.87 -9.96 48.41
CA THR A 34 0.35 -9.17 49.53
C THR A 34 0.47 -7.69 49.18
N THR A 35 -0.53 -6.89 49.50
CA THR A 35 -0.65 -5.46 49.14
C THR A 35 0.47 -4.57 49.68
N ASP A 36 1.36 -5.09 50.52
CA ASP A 36 2.53 -4.40 51.05
C ASP A 36 3.78 -4.85 50.27
N LEU A 37 4.11 -4.13 49.19
CA LEU A 37 5.42 -4.26 48.56
C LEU A 37 6.48 -3.81 49.56
N PRO A 38 7.55 -4.60 49.81
CA PRO A 38 8.60 -4.14 50.69
C PRO A 38 9.24 -2.89 50.06
N PRO A 39 9.48 -1.81 50.83
CA PRO A 39 10.42 -0.79 50.38
C PRO A 39 11.74 -1.48 50.05
N LEU A 40 12.50 -0.96 49.08
CA LEU A 40 13.85 -1.44 48.81
C LEU A 40 14.59 -1.53 50.16
N ALA A 41 14.86 -2.77 50.62
CA ALA A 41 14.89 -3.11 52.05
C ALA A 41 15.67 -2.09 52.91
N THR A 42 15.06 -1.63 54.02
CA THR A 42 15.62 -0.69 55.02
C THR A 42 16.05 0.71 54.54
N ALA A 43 16.01 1.03 53.23
CA ALA A 43 16.60 2.24 52.70
C ALA A 43 15.71 3.50 52.73
N ASN A 44 14.44 3.42 53.15
CA ASN A 44 13.51 4.57 53.11
C ASN A 44 13.32 5.11 51.67
N GLY A 45 12.75 4.29 50.79
CA GLY A 45 12.45 4.67 49.39
C GLY A 45 11.32 5.68 49.22
N SER A 46 10.62 6.06 50.29
CA SER A 46 9.71 7.22 50.35
C SER A 46 10.44 8.52 50.67
N PHE A 47 11.73 8.47 50.97
CA PHE A 47 12.52 9.65 51.34
C PHE A 47 12.02 10.40 52.59
N GLU A 48 11.17 9.81 53.43
CA GLU A 48 10.57 10.45 54.62
C GLU A 48 11.31 10.20 55.94
N LEU A 49 12.05 9.12 56.10
CA LEU A 49 12.81 8.82 57.32
C LEU A 49 14.22 9.43 57.27
N SER A 50 14.42 10.56 57.98
CA SER A 50 15.70 11.30 58.00
C SER A 50 16.03 11.86 59.38
N SER A 51 17.33 12.02 59.64
CA SER A 51 17.87 12.75 60.80
C SER A 51 18.04 14.27 60.55
N VAL A 52 17.75 14.73 59.32
CA VAL A 52 17.88 16.13 58.89
C VAL A 52 16.59 16.89 59.24
N THR A 53 16.72 18.03 59.90
CA THR A 53 15.59 18.90 60.26
C THR A 53 14.93 19.47 59.00
N PRO A 54 13.58 19.44 58.88
CA PRO A 54 12.88 20.02 57.74
C PRO A 54 13.24 21.49 57.50
N THR A 55 13.49 21.87 56.25
CA THR A 55 13.77 23.25 55.82
C THR A 55 12.80 23.71 54.74
N ASN A 56 12.57 25.02 54.60
CA ASN A 56 11.76 25.61 53.52
C ASN A 56 12.49 25.71 52.17
N THR A 57 13.62 25.01 52.01
CA THR A 57 14.46 25.01 50.81
C THR A 57 14.96 23.59 50.53
N PRO A 58 15.20 23.21 49.27
CA PRO A 58 15.79 21.93 48.93
C PRO A 58 17.17 21.77 49.60
N VAL A 59 17.50 20.56 50.02
CA VAL A 59 18.80 20.22 50.61
C VAL A 59 19.59 19.42 49.59
N ALA A 60 20.69 19.99 49.10
CA ALA A 60 21.57 19.35 48.14
C ALA A 60 22.48 18.30 48.82
N SER A 61 22.62 17.14 48.18
CA SER A 61 23.50 16.03 48.59
C SER A 61 23.50 15.69 50.09
N PRO A 62 22.33 15.54 50.76
CA PRO A 62 22.28 15.28 52.20
C PRO A 62 22.72 13.86 52.54
N ALA A 63 23.16 13.64 53.77
CA ALA A 63 23.23 12.29 54.34
C ALA A 63 21.80 11.81 54.67
N TRP A 64 21.28 10.82 53.94
CA TRP A 64 19.87 10.40 54.02
C TRP A 64 19.73 8.88 54.16
N GLY A 65 20.15 8.35 55.30
CA GLY A 65 20.16 6.90 55.53
C GLY A 65 21.16 6.20 54.61
N ALA A 66 20.69 5.19 53.86
CA ALA A 66 21.51 4.40 52.93
C ALA A 66 21.61 5.02 51.52
N TRP A 67 20.86 6.08 51.23
CA TRP A 67 20.90 6.77 49.94
C TRP A 67 22.10 7.71 49.84
N ALA A 68 22.78 7.65 48.70
CA ALA A 68 23.84 8.57 48.33
C ALA A 68 23.38 9.48 47.19
N PHE A 69 23.55 10.78 47.39
CA PHE A 69 23.16 11.84 46.47
C PHE A 69 24.40 12.48 45.86
N GLY A 70 24.58 12.34 44.56
CA GLY A 70 25.64 12.98 43.80
C GLY A 70 25.40 14.48 43.57
N SER A 71 26.28 15.10 42.78
CA SER A 71 26.09 16.49 42.32
C SER A 71 24.80 16.60 41.51
N GLY A 72 24.05 17.70 41.69
CA GLY A 72 22.76 17.92 41.03
C GLY A 72 21.61 17.08 41.63
N THR A 73 21.77 16.50 42.81
CA THR A 73 20.70 15.74 43.46
C THR A 73 20.55 16.10 44.93
N GLY A 74 19.38 15.81 45.49
CA GLY A 74 19.13 16.02 46.91
C GLY A 74 17.69 15.75 47.29
N ILE A 75 17.24 16.34 48.40
CA ILE A 75 15.85 16.23 48.88
C ILE A 75 15.14 17.57 48.70
N ALA A 76 13.99 17.52 48.04
CA ALA A 76 13.06 18.63 47.93
C ALA A 76 11.85 18.40 48.82
N TYR A 77 11.26 19.49 49.27
CA TYR A 77 9.99 19.49 50.02
C TYR A 77 8.87 19.92 49.08
N GLU A 78 7.66 19.42 49.29
CA GLU A 78 6.49 19.59 48.41
C GLU A 78 6.25 21.04 47.93
N ASN A 79 6.55 22.03 48.78
CA ASN A 79 6.38 23.46 48.46
C ASN A 79 7.60 24.15 47.81
N THR A 80 8.69 23.43 47.56
CA THR A 80 9.99 24.01 47.17
C THR A 80 10.37 23.81 45.71
N ILE A 81 10.07 22.64 45.14
CA ILE A 81 10.25 22.37 43.70
C ILE A 81 8.90 21.97 43.13
N LYS A 82 8.34 22.82 42.27
CA LYS A 82 6.96 22.67 41.78
C LYS A 82 6.86 21.56 40.73
N ALA A 83 6.25 20.45 41.10
CA ALA A 83 5.43 19.62 40.22
C ALA A 83 3.95 19.81 40.65
N PRO A 84 2.97 19.85 39.74
CA PRO A 84 1.57 19.92 40.14
C PRO A 84 1.13 18.59 40.80
N GLY A 85 0.53 18.70 41.98
CA GLY A 85 0.04 17.58 42.77
C GLY A 85 0.95 17.20 43.94
N ASP A 86 0.38 16.47 44.88
CA ASP A 86 1.04 16.11 46.13
C ASP A 86 2.02 14.95 45.93
N ALA A 87 3.08 14.91 46.73
CA ALA A 87 4.02 13.78 46.69
C ALA A 87 3.31 12.48 47.11
N PRO A 88 3.56 11.35 46.44
CA PRO A 88 2.91 10.08 46.75
C PRO A 88 3.05 9.63 48.20
N ASP A 89 4.23 9.81 48.81
CA ASP A 89 4.50 9.51 50.21
C ASP A 89 5.02 10.75 50.96
N GLY A 90 4.19 11.34 51.81
CA GLY A 90 4.62 12.44 52.69
C GLY A 90 4.87 13.76 51.95
N ASP A 91 5.84 14.54 52.42
CA ASP A 91 6.08 15.92 51.98
C ASP A 91 7.48 16.09 51.35
N ARG A 92 8.25 15.02 51.18
CA ARG A 92 9.65 15.01 50.73
C ARG A 92 9.88 14.04 49.59
N VAL A 93 10.70 14.48 48.63
CA VAL A 93 11.05 13.69 47.43
C VAL A 93 12.53 13.86 47.10
N ALA A 94 13.10 12.88 46.40
CA ALA A 94 14.43 13.04 45.81
C ALA A 94 14.34 13.88 44.54
N TYR A 95 15.11 14.97 44.44
CA TYR A 95 15.23 15.71 43.18
C TYR A 95 16.50 15.30 42.43
N ILE A 96 16.40 15.31 41.10
CA ILE A 96 17.45 14.95 40.15
C ILE A 96 17.50 16.03 39.07
N ASP A 97 18.57 16.84 39.08
CA ASP A 97 18.84 17.87 38.09
C ASP A 97 19.84 17.36 37.05
N GLY A 98 19.51 17.53 35.76
CA GLY A 98 20.37 17.13 34.66
C GLY A 98 20.78 15.65 34.73
N GLN A 99 22.09 15.39 34.78
CA GLN A 99 22.68 14.04 34.88
C GLN A 99 22.93 13.58 36.33
N GLY A 100 22.28 14.23 37.30
CA GLY A 100 22.43 13.90 38.71
C GLY A 100 22.17 12.41 39.00
N ILE A 101 22.89 11.86 39.99
CA ILE A 101 22.79 10.45 40.37
C ILE A 101 22.32 10.32 41.82
N VAL A 102 21.22 9.59 42.01
CA VAL A 102 20.74 9.11 43.31
C VAL A 102 20.93 7.60 43.33
N GLN A 103 21.60 7.07 44.35
CA GLN A 103 21.90 5.65 44.41
C GLN A 103 21.78 5.07 45.81
N VAL A 104 21.56 3.77 45.89
CA VAL A 104 21.51 3.01 47.13
C VAL A 104 22.07 1.62 46.91
N SER A 105 22.75 1.08 47.92
CA SER A 105 23.11 -0.34 47.96
C SER A 105 22.21 -1.04 48.98
N ALA A 106 21.58 -2.14 48.58
CA ALA A 106 20.70 -2.92 49.45
C ALA A 106 21.04 -4.41 49.39
N ASP A 107 20.90 -5.09 50.53
CA ASP A 107 20.95 -6.54 50.63
C ASP A 107 19.59 -7.10 50.20
N VAL A 108 19.56 -7.80 49.07
CA VAL A 108 18.34 -8.33 48.46
C VAL A 108 18.58 -9.78 48.10
N SER A 109 17.70 -10.67 48.55
CA SER A 109 17.79 -12.10 48.24
C SER A 109 17.76 -12.36 46.72
N PRO A 110 18.42 -13.42 46.23
CA PRO A 110 18.37 -13.83 44.84
C PRO A 110 16.95 -14.07 44.36
N GLY A 111 16.64 -13.57 43.17
CA GLY A 111 15.31 -13.65 42.60
C GLY A 111 15.09 -12.70 41.45
N TYR A 112 13.90 -12.78 40.86
CA TYR A 112 13.46 -11.81 39.86
C TYR A 112 12.66 -10.71 40.52
N TYR A 113 12.93 -9.48 40.13
CA TYR A 113 12.32 -8.29 40.69
C TYR A 113 11.97 -7.28 39.60
N ARG A 114 11.05 -6.36 39.91
CA ARG A 114 10.91 -5.08 39.21
C ARG A 114 10.81 -3.94 40.23
N ILE A 115 11.16 -2.73 39.81
CA ILE A 115 11.10 -1.54 40.65
C ILE A 115 9.83 -0.77 40.29
N HIS A 116 9.05 -0.44 41.30
CA HIS A 116 7.99 0.56 41.24
C HIS A 116 8.55 1.87 41.74
N TYR A 117 8.29 2.96 41.02
CA TYR A 117 8.74 4.28 41.43
C TYR A 117 7.77 5.34 40.91
N TYR A 118 7.62 6.42 41.66
CA TYR A 118 6.89 7.59 41.19
C TYR A 118 7.85 8.64 40.68
N PHE A 119 7.53 9.24 39.55
CA PHE A 119 8.34 10.31 38.98
C PHE A 119 7.48 11.44 38.44
N ALA A 120 7.94 12.67 38.62
CA ALA A 120 7.36 13.87 38.04
C ALA A 120 8.43 14.79 37.49
N ARG A 121 8.15 15.47 36.38
CA ARG A 121 8.97 16.56 35.88
C ARG A 121 8.58 17.86 36.57
N GLN A 122 9.58 18.67 36.90
CA GLN A 122 9.34 20.03 37.36
C GLN A 122 8.58 20.83 36.28
N VAL A 123 7.62 21.62 36.74
CA VAL A 123 6.83 22.51 35.89
C VAL A 123 7.15 23.96 36.24
N SER A 124 7.56 24.72 35.23
CA SER A 124 7.82 26.16 35.32
C SER A 124 6.86 26.91 34.40
N GLY A 125 5.88 27.59 34.97
CA GLY A 125 4.79 28.20 34.20
C GLY A 125 3.95 27.15 33.47
N SER A 126 3.91 27.20 32.14
CA SER A 126 3.27 26.20 31.28
C SER A 126 4.26 25.20 30.67
N SER A 127 5.55 25.30 30.98
CA SER A 127 6.61 24.42 30.45
C SER A 127 6.93 23.30 31.42
N ILE A 128 7.02 22.07 30.90
CA ILE A 128 7.44 20.88 31.64
C ILE A 128 8.90 20.63 31.29
N SER A 129 9.75 20.32 32.28
CA SER A 129 11.16 20.00 32.03
C SER A 129 11.30 18.76 31.14
N ASN A 130 12.40 18.67 30.35
CA ASN A 130 12.65 17.49 29.51
C ASN A 130 13.33 16.33 30.25
N GLN A 131 13.37 16.38 31.58
CA GLN A 131 14.12 15.43 32.40
C GLN A 131 13.63 13.99 32.21
N GLY A 132 14.52 13.08 31.79
CA GLY A 132 14.30 11.63 31.82
C GLY A 132 15.10 10.95 32.94
N LEU A 133 14.96 9.63 33.03
CA LEU A 133 15.52 8.81 34.10
C LEU A 133 15.99 7.46 33.56
N THR A 134 17.26 7.14 33.81
CA THR A 134 17.79 5.79 33.68
C THR A 134 17.86 5.12 35.04
N ILE A 135 17.55 3.82 35.06
CA ILE A 135 17.72 2.99 36.25
C ILE A 135 18.65 1.84 35.91
N ARG A 136 19.69 1.68 36.73
CA ARG A 136 20.65 0.58 36.64
C ARG A 136 20.65 -0.25 37.90
N VAL A 137 20.70 -1.57 37.74
CA VAL A 137 20.90 -2.53 38.82
C VAL A 137 22.18 -3.28 38.55
N ASN A 138 23.16 -3.20 39.44
CA ASN A 138 24.49 -3.82 39.26
C ASN A 138 25.12 -3.45 37.90
N SER A 139 25.07 -2.16 37.56
CA SER A 139 25.49 -1.56 36.28
C SER A 139 24.64 -1.90 35.05
N LYS A 140 23.77 -2.91 35.11
CA LYS A 140 22.86 -3.28 34.01
C LYS A 140 21.71 -2.27 33.90
N LEU A 141 21.50 -1.73 32.71
CA LEU A 141 20.37 -0.85 32.41
C LEU A 141 19.07 -1.64 32.42
N ILE A 142 18.09 -1.23 33.23
CA ILE A 142 16.79 -1.92 33.34
C ILE A 142 15.60 -1.00 33.01
N ALA A 143 15.81 0.31 33.00
CA ALA A 143 14.87 1.32 32.49
C ALA A 143 15.62 2.52 31.91
N ASN A 144 15.07 3.12 30.86
CA ASN A 144 15.51 4.37 30.24
C ASN A 144 14.25 5.11 29.79
N ASP A 145 13.59 5.77 30.73
CA ASP A 145 12.29 6.39 30.49
C ASP A 145 12.50 7.89 30.21
N GLU A 146 11.90 8.39 29.14
CA GLU A 146 12.06 9.78 28.67
C GLU A 146 10.71 10.50 28.54
N ASP A 147 9.59 9.83 28.81
CA ASP A 147 8.26 10.41 28.67
C ASP A 147 7.55 10.46 30.04
N PHE A 148 8.01 11.38 30.87
CA PHE A 148 7.44 11.61 32.18
C PHE A 148 6.37 12.70 32.18
N SER A 149 5.41 12.55 33.08
CA SER A 149 4.37 13.55 33.34
C SER A 149 4.93 14.72 34.15
N GLY A 150 4.32 15.91 34.01
CA GLY A 150 4.57 17.02 34.93
C GLY A 150 4.04 16.77 36.35
N THR A 151 3.12 15.82 36.52
CA THR A 151 2.58 15.37 37.81
C THR A 151 3.13 13.99 38.19
N TYR A 152 3.14 13.65 39.47
CA TYR A 152 3.55 12.31 39.91
C TYR A 152 2.68 11.21 39.28
N LYS A 153 3.35 10.23 38.66
CA LYS A 153 2.76 8.99 38.17
C LYS A 153 3.65 7.81 38.56
N GLU A 154 3.03 6.65 38.74
CA GLU A 154 3.76 5.40 38.97
C GLU A 154 4.34 4.88 37.65
N TYR A 155 5.59 4.44 37.71
CA TYR A 155 6.33 3.77 36.66
C TYR A 155 6.88 2.46 37.19
N VAL A 156 6.97 1.47 36.30
CA VAL A 156 7.40 0.11 36.65
C VAL A 156 8.47 -0.33 35.67
N THR A 157 9.62 -0.77 36.17
CA THR A 157 10.75 -1.21 35.32
C THR A 157 10.49 -2.55 34.64
N ARG A 158 11.37 -2.93 33.70
CA ARG A 158 11.45 -4.33 33.24
C ARG A 158 11.84 -5.26 34.40
N PRO A 159 11.49 -6.56 34.34
CA PRO A 159 12.00 -7.54 35.29
C PRO A 159 13.52 -7.71 35.13
N PHE A 160 14.22 -7.84 36.24
CA PHE A 160 15.66 -8.13 36.28
C PHE A 160 15.98 -9.21 37.32
N LEU A 161 17.13 -9.86 37.13
CA LEU A 161 17.61 -10.91 38.02
C LEU A 161 18.62 -10.33 39.02
N ILE A 162 18.45 -10.66 40.30
CA ILE A 162 19.50 -10.58 41.33
C ILE A 162 20.05 -12.00 41.50
N SER A 163 21.33 -12.20 41.20
CA SER A 163 21.93 -13.53 41.00
C SER A 163 22.56 -14.15 42.25
N ASN A 164 22.94 -13.34 43.24
CA ASN A 164 23.71 -13.75 44.42
C ASN A 164 23.30 -12.92 45.64
N ASP A 165 23.58 -13.43 46.84
CA ASP A 165 23.35 -12.77 48.13
C ASP A 165 24.38 -11.65 48.41
N GLU A 166 24.79 -10.89 47.39
CA GLU A 166 25.67 -9.73 47.53
C GLU A 166 24.87 -8.42 47.52
N MET A 167 25.44 -7.38 48.12
CA MET A 167 24.88 -6.03 48.09
C MET A 167 24.62 -5.59 46.64
N SER A 168 23.36 -5.41 46.29
CA SER A 168 22.96 -4.94 44.97
C SER A 168 22.93 -3.42 44.93
N SER A 169 23.53 -2.86 43.88
CA SER A 169 23.55 -1.41 43.61
C SER A 169 22.35 -1.01 42.76
N PHE A 170 21.62 0.00 43.19
CA PHE A 170 20.50 0.61 42.48
C PHE A 170 20.84 2.06 42.21
N VAL A 171 20.89 2.44 40.94
CA VAL A 171 21.32 3.77 40.48
C VAL A 171 20.21 4.39 39.66
N PHE A 172 19.75 5.56 40.07
CA PHE A 172 18.76 6.40 39.41
C PHE A 172 19.48 7.64 38.89
N GLN A 173 19.59 7.77 37.58
CA GLN A 173 20.37 8.84 36.94
C GLN A 173 19.51 9.61 35.96
N GLY A 174 19.51 10.94 36.09
CA GLY A 174 18.82 11.80 35.14
C GLY A 174 19.46 11.79 33.74
N THR A 175 18.69 12.04 32.70
CA THR A 175 19.15 11.95 31.29
C THR A 175 19.29 13.28 30.56
N ASP A 176 18.87 14.39 31.14
CA ASP A 176 19.01 15.71 30.53
C ASP A 176 20.39 16.32 30.84
N ASP A 177 20.96 17.09 29.93
CA ASP A 177 22.28 17.72 30.10
C ASP A 177 22.20 19.15 30.68
N SER A 178 20.99 19.70 30.84
CA SER A 178 20.73 21.00 31.44
C SER A 178 20.46 20.89 32.94
N SER A 179 21.20 21.69 33.72
CA SER A 179 20.96 21.82 35.17
C SER A 179 19.66 22.57 35.53
N ALA A 180 18.87 23.00 34.53
CA ALA A 180 17.59 23.68 34.73
C ALA A 180 16.37 22.74 34.58
N HIS A 181 16.60 21.47 34.25
CA HIS A 181 15.57 20.45 34.16
C HIS A 181 15.67 19.53 35.36
N THR A 182 14.65 19.61 36.23
CA THR A 182 14.57 18.81 37.45
C THR A 182 13.52 17.72 37.29
N GLY A 183 13.83 16.54 37.81
CA GLY A 183 12.90 15.44 38.01
C GLY A 183 12.77 15.11 39.49
N LEU A 184 11.58 14.67 39.91
CA LEU A 184 11.23 14.38 41.29
C LEU A 184 10.89 12.90 41.41
N LEU A 185 11.69 12.15 42.16
CA LEU A 185 11.58 10.72 42.41
C LEU A 185 11.03 10.47 43.81
N ASP A 186 10.04 9.60 43.90
CA ASP A 186 9.42 9.19 45.16
C ASP A 186 8.97 7.72 45.13
N ARG A 187 8.63 7.15 46.30
CA ARG A 187 8.07 5.81 46.51
C ARG A 187 8.77 4.72 45.68
N VAL A 188 10.07 4.56 45.90
CA VAL A 188 10.87 3.50 45.27
C VAL A 188 10.67 2.17 46.01
N LEU A 189 9.92 1.26 45.40
CA LEU A 189 9.55 -0.04 45.96
C LEU A 189 10.08 -1.18 45.09
N LEU A 190 10.37 -2.33 45.71
CA LEU A 190 10.86 -3.51 45.01
C LEU A 190 9.82 -4.63 45.05
N GLU A 191 9.33 -5.04 43.89
CA GLU A 191 8.38 -6.16 43.80
C GLU A 191 9.12 -7.47 43.50
N PRO A 192 9.07 -8.48 44.40
CA PRO A 192 9.50 -9.83 44.07
C PRO A 192 8.51 -10.49 43.10
N LEU A 193 9.04 -11.04 42.01
CA LEU A 193 8.25 -11.63 40.94
C LEU A 193 8.27 -13.16 40.98
N GLN A 194 7.16 -13.76 40.60
CA GLN A 194 7.02 -15.20 40.54
C GLN A 194 7.48 -15.75 39.19
N THR A 195 8.30 -16.79 39.19
CA THR A 195 8.79 -17.43 37.96
C THR A 195 7.92 -18.61 37.55
N TRP A 196 7.80 -18.89 36.24
CA TRP A 196 7.05 -20.05 35.72
C TRP A 196 7.59 -21.40 36.23
N ASN A 197 7.11 -21.85 37.39
CA ASN A 197 7.58 -23.06 38.08
C ASN A 197 6.44 -23.75 38.86
N SER A 198 6.76 -24.86 39.54
CA SER A 198 5.77 -25.64 40.30
C SER A 198 5.16 -24.89 41.50
N THR A 199 5.83 -23.89 42.04
CA THR A 199 5.33 -23.05 43.14
C THR A 199 4.17 -22.17 42.66
N VAL A 200 4.28 -21.64 41.44
CA VAL A 200 3.25 -20.84 40.78
C VAL A 200 2.05 -21.71 40.39
N TRP A 201 2.30 -22.88 39.78
CA TRP A 201 1.28 -23.73 39.15
C TRP A 201 0.83 -24.96 39.99
N ASN A 202 1.06 -24.95 41.31
CA ASN A 202 0.95 -26.06 42.25
C ASN A 202 -0.06 -27.22 41.91
N PRO A 203 0.37 -28.50 41.87
CA PRO A 203 1.74 -29.01 41.89
C PRO A 203 2.32 -29.21 40.48
N THR A 204 1.56 -28.93 39.42
CA THR A 204 1.91 -29.37 38.05
C THR A 204 2.12 -28.17 37.14
N ILE A 205 3.36 -27.97 36.70
CA ILE A 205 3.69 -26.99 35.67
C ILE A 205 2.88 -27.31 34.40
N PRO A 206 2.25 -26.32 33.75
CA PRO A 206 1.54 -26.54 32.51
C PRO A 206 2.42 -27.25 31.47
N LYS A 207 1.79 -28.11 30.68
CA LYS A 207 2.36 -28.83 29.55
C LYS A 207 1.48 -28.64 28.33
N SER A 208 1.94 -29.02 27.14
CA SER A 208 1.20 -28.89 25.87
C SER A 208 -0.22 -29.49 25.85
N SER A 209 -0.59 -30.33 26.83
CA SER A 209 -1.94 -30.89 26.99
C SER A 209 -2.86 -30.12 27.96
N THR A 210 -2.34 -29.19 28.75
CA THR A 210 -3.08 -28.48 29.82
C THR A 210 -3.15 -26.99 29.57
N ASP A 211 -4.26 -26.35 29.94
CA ASP A 211 -4.40 -24.89 29.86
C ASP A 211 -3.72 -24.19 31.05
N ALA A 212 -3.25 -22.98 30.79
CA ALA A 212 -2.62 -22.09 31.76
C ALA A 212 -3.32 -20.73 31.75
N THR A 213 -3.65 -20.22 32.94
CA THR A 213 -4.23 -18.87 33.11
C THR A 213 -3.43 -18.06 34.11
N ILE A 214 -2.90 -16.92 33.67
CA ILE A 214 -2.33 -15.88 34.54
C ILE A 214 -3.47 -14.92 34.91
N PRO A 215 -3.95 -14.89 36.16
CA PRO A 215 -5.06 -14.06 36.60
C PRO A 215 -4.65 -12.59 36.69
N ALA A 216 -5.64 -11.70 36.67
CA ALA A 216 -5.43 -10.26 36.86
C ALA A 216 -4.76 -9.97 38.21
N GLY A 217 -3.80 -9.03 38.20
CA GLY A 217 -3.02 -8.67 39.38
C GLY A 217 -1.84 -9.59 39.70
N SER A 218 -1.60 -10.64 38.89
CA SER A 218 -0.40 -11.48 38.99
C SER A 218 0.60 -11.17 37.89
N VAL A 219 1.89 -11.28 38.21
CA VAL A 219 2.99 -11.18 37.25
C VAL A 219 3.76 -12.50 37.27
N VAL A 220 3.94 -13.11 36.09
CA VAL A 220 4.71 -14.34 35.92
C VAL A 220 5.89 -14.08 35.00
N VAL A 221 7.08 -14.40 35.49
CA VAL A 221 8.34 -14.30 34.77
C VAL A 221 8.64 -15.62 34.08
N LEU A 222 8.82 -15.61 32.76
CA LEU A 222 9.20 -16.80 32.01
C LEU A 222 10.72 -16.95 31.99
N THR A 223 11.24 -17.87 32.82
CA THR A 223 12.69 -18.02 33.06
C THR A 223 13.30 -19.28 32.45
N GLY A 224 12.48 -20.13 31.83
CA GLY A 224 12.88 -21.37 31.21
C GLY A 224 11.84 -21.81 30.18
N ASN A 225 12.15 -22.84 29.40
CA ASN A 225 11.22 -23.34 28.40
C ASN A 225 9.89 -23.77 29.04
N ALA A 226 8.79 -23.34 28.45
CA ALA A 226 7.44 -23.63 28.92
C ALA A 226 6.55 -24.12 27.78
N ALA A 227 5.53 -24.89 28.13
CA ALA A 227 4.51 -25.32 27.18
C ALA A 227 3.13 -25.28 27.85
N CYS A 228 2.10 -24.89 27.12
CA CYS A 228 0.71 -25.13 27.52
C CYS A 228 -0.18 -25.34 26.29
N ARG A 229 -1.38 -25.89 26.44
CA ARG A 229 -2.32 -26.00 25.32
C ARG A 229 -2.88 -24.62 24.96
N GLN A 230 -3.51 -23.94 25.92
CA GLN A 230 -3.94 -22.55 25.79
C GLN A 230 -3.36 -21.72 26.93
N LEU A 231 -2.94 -20.49 26.59
CA LEU A 231 -2.48 -19.51 27.56
C LEU A 231 -3.44 -18.32 27.59
N THR A 232 -4.06 -18.07 28.74
CA THR A 232 -4.82 -16.84 29.00
C THR A 232 -4.02 -15.94 29.92
N VAL A 233 -3.75 -14.71 29.48
CA VAL A 233 -3.00 -13.69 30.22
C VAL A 233 -3.97 -12.56 30.58
N ASN A 234 -4.45 -12.55 31.82
CA ASN A 234 -5.26 -11.47 32.39
C ASN A 234 -4.45 -10.56 33.33
N GLY A 235 -3.32 -11.06 33.83
CA GLY A 235 -2.25 -10.30 34.49
C GLY A 235 -1.09 -10.07 33.55
N GLU A 236 0.14 -10.26 34.00
CA GLU A 236 1.33 -10.00 33.18
C GLU A 236 2.15 -11.28 32.97
N LEU A 237 2.51 -11.55 31.72
CA LEU A 237 3.59 -12.47 31.36
C LEU A 237 4.77 -11.64 30.92
N VAL A 238 5.91 -11.80 31.59
CA VAL A 238 7.11 -11.01 31.29
C VAL A 238 8.30 -11.93 31.02
N VAL A 239 9.11 -11.58 30.02
CA VAL A 239 10.32 -12.32 29.66
C VAL A 239 11.53 -11.47 30.03
N PRO A 240 12.34 -11.88 31.03
CA PRO A 240 13.58 -11.19 31.35
C PRO A 240 14.66 -11.54 30.32
N ASP A 241 15.83 -10.91 30.38
CA ASP A 241 16.95 -11.19 29.45
C ASP A 241 17.57 -12.58 29.67
N THR A 242 16.89 -13.61 29.20
CA THR A 242 17.28 -15.01 29.25
C THR A 242 16.70 -15.74 28.05
N SER A 243 17.46 -16.66 27.45
CA SER A 243 17.00 -17.42 26.29
C SER A 243 15.94 -18.44 26.67
N VAL A 244 14.73 -18.32 26.14
CA VAL A 244 13.58 -19.17 26.48
C VAL A 244 12.67 -19.43 25.29
N ALA A 245 12.02 -20.59 25.29
CA ALA A 245 10.98 -20.95 24.34
C ALA A 245 9.62 -21.15 25.04
N LEU A 246 8.55 -20.68 24.41
CA LEU A 246 7.18 -20.92 24.83
C LEU A 246 6.43 -21.64 23.71
N GLU A 247 5.88 -22.81 24.02
CA GLU A 247 5.04 -23.59 23.10
C GLU A 247 3.57 -23.50 23.51
N VAL A 248 2.72 -22.95 22.66
CA VAL A 248 1.28 -22.83 22.92
C VAL A 248 0.47 -23.14 21.67
N ALA A 249 -0.69 -23.79 21.80
CA ALA A 249 -1.59 -23.87 20.66
C ALA A 249 -2.27 -22.53 20.41
N ASN A 250 -2.64 -21.80 21.49
CA ASN A 250 -3.22 -20.46 21.38
C ASN A 250 -2.90 -19.59 22.61
N MET A 251 -2.84 -18.28 22.42
CA MET A 251 -2.64 -17.27 23.46
C MET A 251 -3.71 -16.18 23.37
N LYS A 252 -4.29 -15.80 24.51
CA LYS A 252 -5.21 -14.66 24.64
C LYS A 252 -4.68 -13.71 25.72
N ILE A 253 -4.58 -12.42 25.42
CA ILE A 253 -4.21 -11.35 26.34
C ILE A 253 -5.44 -10.44 26.52
N SER A 254 -5.98 -10.39 27.73
CA SER A 254 -7.33 -9.83 27.99
C SER A 254 -7.40 -9.11 29.33
N GLY A 255 -7.72 -7.81 29.33
CA GLY A 255 -7.94 -7.02 30.54
C GLY A 255 -7.06 -5.77 30.62
N ALA A 256 -7.51 -4.76 31.35
CA ALA A 256 -6.88 -3.43 31.43
C ALA A 256 -5.44 -3.41 31.97
N LYS A 257 -5.03 -4.43 32.72
CA LYS A 257 -3.64 -4.62 33.20
C LYS A 257 -3.00 -5.87 32.59
N ALA A 258 -3.62 -6.45 31.57
CA ALA A 258 -3.10 -7.64 30.92
C ALA A 258 -1.96 -7.26 29.97
N ARG A 259 -0.81 -7.90 30.14
CA ARG A 259 0.39 -7.57 29.36
C ARG A 259 1.22 -8.80 29.03
N PHE A 260 1.70 -8.86 27.80
CA PHE A 260 2.81 -9.73 27.42
C PHE A 260 4.01 -8.87 27.01
N GLU A 261 5.10 -8.91 27.80
CA GLU A 261 6.25 -8.01 27.64
C GLU A 261 7.56 -8.78 27.40
N ILE A 262 8.27 -8.42 26.32
CA ILE A 262 9.62 -8.89 25.98
C ILE A 262 10.43 -7.71 25.49
N GLY A 263 11.32 -7.18 26.33
CA GLY A 263 11.97 -5.90 25.98
C GLY A 263 11.02 -4.72 26.10
N ARG A 264 11.60 -3.52 25.97
CA ARG A 264 10.88 -2.25 25.79
C ARG A 264 11.59 -1.41 24.75
N ARG A 265 10.91 -0.44 24.16
CA ARG A 265 11.47 0.45 23.13
C ARG A 265 12.83 1.04 23.50
N GLN A 266 12.96 1.55 24.72
CA GLN A 266 14.18 2.22 25.20
C GLN A 266 15.19 1.26 25.87
N VAL A 267 14.77 0.05 26.22
CA VAL A 267 15.62 -0.99 26.78
C VAL A 267 15.23 -2.31 26.12
N GLN A 268 15.83 -2.58 24.97
CA GLN A 268 15.54 -3.74 24.13
C GLN A 268 15.92 -5.06 24.82
N TYR A 269 15.35 -6.15 24.33
CA TYR A 269 15.72 -7.50 24.75
C TYR A 269 17.17 -7.81 24.37
N ASP A 270 17.91 -8.40 25.29
CA ASP A 270 19.36 -8.60 25.17
C ASP A 270 19.75 -9.27 23.81
N PRO A 271 20.67 -8.65 23.03
CA PRO A 271 21.12 -9.19 21.74
C PRO A 271 21.80 -10.57 21.79
N GLY A 272 22.21 -11.03 22.96
CA GLY A 272 22.77 -12.37 23.22
C GLY A 272 21.73 -13.42 23.62
N MET A 273 20.47 -13.01 23.84
CA MET A 273 19.38 -13.91 24.23
C MET A 273 18.44 -14.20 23.07
N GLN A 274 17.67 -15.28 23.17
CA GLN A 274 16.71 -15.71 22.16
C GLN A 274 15.35 -16.03 22.79
N PHE A 275 14.29 -15.42 22.26
CA PHE A 275 12.92 -15.79 22.59
C PHE A 275 12.23 -16.44 21.39
N ILE A 276 11.67 -17.63 21.60
CA ILE A 276 10.92 -18.35 20.56
C ILE A 276 9.51 -18.66 21.06
N LEU A 277 8.49 -18.16 20.38
CA LEU A 277 7.09 -18.52 20.58
C LEU A 277 6.64 -19.45 19.45
N ASN A 278 6.39 -20.72 19.79
CA ASN A 278 5.90 -21.73 18.86
C ASN A 278 4.38 -21.87 19.00
N LEU A 279 3.65 -21.59 17.92
CA LEU A 279 2.21 -21.83 17.83
C LEU A 279 1.97 -23.25 17.29
N THR A 280 1.46 -24.15 18.13
CA THR A 280 1.29 -25.58 17.80
C THR A 280 -0.13 -25.95 17.38
N GLU A 281 -0.30 -27.12 16.78
CA GLU A 281 -1.64 -27.64 16.46
C GLU A 281 -2.44 -27.85 17.76
N PRO A 282 -3.66 -27.31 17.88
CA PRO A 282 -4.53 -27.65 18.99
C PRO A 282 -5.02 -29.10 18.89
N VAL A 283 -5.17 -29.75 20.03
CA VAL A 283 -5.92 -31.01 20.16
C VAL A 283 -7.41 -30.73 19.89
N ALA A 284 -7.83 -30.89 18.64
CA ALA A 284 -9.21 -31.00 18.15
C ALA A 284 -10.31 -30.25 18.93
N THR A 285 -10.46 -28.94 18.73
CA THR A 285 -11.73 -28.21 18.95
C THR A 285 -11.91 -27.13 17.88
N THR A 286 -13.15 -26.75 17.58
CA THR A 286 -13.61 -26.01 16.38
C THR A 286 -12.94 -24.65 16.08
N GLY A 287 -12.66 -24.39 14.79
CA GLY A 287 -12.69 -23.05 14.18
C GLY A 287 -11.40 -22.23 14.21
N ASN A 288 -10.86 -21.89 15.38
CA ASN A 288 -9.74 -20.93 15.52
C ASN A 288 -8.53 -21.60 16.17
N HIS A 289 -7.44 -21.73 15.42
CA HIS A 289 -6.23 -22.44 15.83
C HIS A 289 -5.01 -21.53 15.62
N ARG A 290 -3.95 -21.71 16.43
CA ARG A 290 -2.66 -21.03 16.29
C ARG A 290 -2.78 -19.51 16.35
N TYR A 291 -3.46 -19.00 17.37
CA TYR A 291 -3.71 -17.57 17.50
C TYR A 291 -3.00 -16.90 18.67
N ILE A 292 -2.69 -15.62 18.48
CA ILE A 292 -2.45 -14.65 19.54
C ILE A 292 -3.54 -13.58 19.40
N ILE A 293 -4.43 -13.48 20.36
CA ILE A 293 -5.50 -12.48 20.36
C ILE A 293 -5.27 -11.49 21.50
N ILE A 294 -5.27 -10.20 21.17
CA ILE A 294 -5.17 -9.10 22.11
C ILE A 294 -6.52 -8.38 22.12
N GLU A 295 -7.17 -8.36 23.27
CA GLU A 295 -8.53 -7.84 23.43
C GLU A 295 -8.78 -7.25 24.83
N GLU A 296 -9.93 -6.61 25.05
CA GLU A 296 -10.36 -6.10 26.36
C GLU A 296 -9.29 -5.24 27.07
N SER A 297 -8.63 -4.34 26.33
CA SER A 297 -7.50 -3.51 26.82
C SER A 297 -6.20 -4.26 27.13
N GLY A 298 -6.05 -5.50 26.66
CA GLY A 298 -4.80 -6.22 26.73
C GLY A 298 -3.69 -5.57 25.89
N SER A 299 -2.44 -5.84 26.25
CA SER A 299 -1.28 -5.25 25.57
C SER A 299 -0.18 -6.26 25.28
N ILE A 300 0.50 -6.08 24.14
CA ILE A 300 1.72 -6.80 23.78
C ILE A 300 2.83 -5.80 23.43
N GLU A 301 3.98 -5.99 24.06
CA GLU A 301 5.19 -5.19 23.89
C GLU A 301 6.35 -6.14 23.59
N MET A 302 6.89 -6.06 22.38
CA MET A 302 8.04 -6.87 21.98
C MET A 302 9.08 -5.98 21.30
N HIS A 303 10.25 -5.84 21.89
CA HIS A 303 11.35 -5.02 21.39
C HIS A 303 12.62 -5.84 21.39
N GLY A 304 12.93 -6.44 20.24
CA GLY A 304 14.16 -7.16 20.00
C GLY A 304 15.36 -6.24 19.81
N CYS A 305 16.51 -6.85 19.57
CA CYS A 305 17.73 -6.13 19.21
C CYS A 305 17.55 -5.47 17.85
N GLU A 306 17.68 -4.15 17.79
CA GLU A 306 17.63 -3.42 16.53
C GLU A 306 18.79 -3.77 15.61
N LYS A 307 18.44 -3.95 14.33
CA LYS A 307 19.36 -4.18 13.21
C LYS A 307 18.92 -3.29 12.06
N THR A 308 19.82 -3.00 11.13
CA THR A 308 19.45 -2.48 9.81
C THR A 308 18.45 -3.47 9.19
N SER A 309 17.22 -3.05 8.95
CA SER A 309 16.15 -3.98 8.54
C SER A 309 16.34 -4.46 7.11
N TRP A 310 16.80 -3.59 6.23
CA TRP A 310 17.22 -3.94 4.89
C TRP A 310 18.20 -2.88 4.37
N THR A 311 19.01 -3.29 3.40
CA THR A 311 20.07 -2.49 2.80
C THR A 311 20.05 -2.70 1.29
N ARG A 312 21.00 -2.11 0.55
CA ARG A 312 21.17 -2.34 -0.89
C ARG A 312 22.57 -2.79 -1.22
N LEU A 313 22.71 -3.55 -2.30
CA LEU A 313 24.01 -3.93 -2.83
C LEU A 313 24.81 -2.70 -3.29
N THR A 314 26.13 -2.71 -3.15
CA THR A 314 27.03 -1.69 -3.71
C THR A 314 27.75 -2.17 -4.97
N ALA A 315 27.69 -3.47 -5.25
CA ALA A 315 28.20 -4.08 -6.48
C ALA A 315 27.28 -5.23 -6.93
N THR A 316 27.09 -5.38 -8.24
CA THR A 316 26.25 -6.45 -8.81
C THR A 316 26.77 -7.81 -8.34
N ALA A 317 25.91 -8.59 -7.69
CA ALA A 317 26.23 -9.95 -7.27
C ALA A 317 25.97 -10.92 -8.43
N ALA A 318 27.03 -11.53 -8.95
CA ALA A 318 26.94 -12.47 -10.07
C ALA A 318 26.29 -13.80 -9.67
N LEU A 319 25.58 -14.43 -10.61
CA LEU A 319 25.14 -15.82 -10.48
C LEU A 319 26.27 -16.73 -9.99
N GLY A 320 26.00 -17.58 -9.00
CA GLY A 320 26.96 -18.54 -8.46
C GLY A 320 27.97 -17.96 -7.46
N THR A 321 27.96 -16.64 -7.20
CA THR A 321 28.77 -16.05 -6.12
C THR A 321 28.22 -16.40 -4.75
N LYS A 322 29.08 -16.32 -3.73
CA LYS A 322 28.70 -16.41 -2.31
C LYS A 322 28.91 -15.09 -1.58
N THR A 323 29.20 -14.00 -2.30
CA THR A 323 29.61 -12.74 -1.67
C THR A 323 28.70 -11.61 -2.12
N LEU A 324 28.20 -10.86 -1.15
CA LEU A 324 27.43 -9.64 -1.33
C LEU A 324 28.23 -8.45 -0.79
N GLN A 325 28.31 -7.38 -1.56
CA GLN A 325 28.79 -6.08 -1.07
C GLN A 325 27.57 -5.22 -0.79
N VAL A 326 27.39 -4.77 0.45
CA VAL A 326 26.21 -3.98 0.87
C VAL A 326 26.60 -2.56 1.26
N LEU A 327 25.63 -1.66 1.39
CA LEU A 327 25.86 -0.30 1.90
C LEU A 327 26.25 -0.31 3.38
N GLU A 328 25.56 -1.14 4.15
CA GLU A 328 25.73 -1.36 5.58
C GLU A 328 24.98 -2.64 5.97
N HIS A 329 25.34 -3.21 7.12
CA HIS A 329 24.70 -4.41 7.67
C HIS A 329 24.36 -4.25 9.16
N GLY A 330 24.27 -3.02 9.68
CA GLY A 330 24.26 -2.71 11.11
C GLY A 330 23.57 -3.75 12.01
N GLY A 331 24.35 -4.39 12.89
CA GLY A 331 23.85 -5.39 13.84
C GLY A 331 23.66 -6.83 13.31
N TRP A 332 23.89 -7.09 12.02
CA TRP A 332 23.82 -8.44 11.44
C TRP A 332 24.98 -9.32 11.92
N LYS A 333 24.72 -10.63 12.09
CA LYS A 333 25.66 -11.61 12.65
C LYS A 333 25.74 -12.87 11.78
N ILE A 334 26.81 -13.63 11.97
CA ILE A 334 26.95 -14.98 11.39
C ILE A 334 25.75 -15.83 11.82
N GLY A 335 25.16 -16.56 10.87
CA GLY A 335 23.98 -17.38 11.08
C GLY A 335 22.64 -16.66 10.90
N ASP A 336 22.62 -15.32 10.77
CA ASP A 336 21.38 -14.61 10.42
C ASP A 336 20.90 -15.02 9.01
N ALA A 337 19.58 -15.14 8.86
CA ALA A 337 18.95 -15.29 7.54
C ALA A 337 18.64 -13.92 6.92
N ILE A 338 18.86 -13.82 5.61
CA ILE A 338 18.60 -12.64 4.80
C ILE A 338 17.86 -13.02 3.51
N ALA A 339 17.06 -12.10 2.98
CA ALA A 339 16.49 -12.17 1.64
C ALA A 339 17.34 -11.32 0.68
N VAL A 340 17.76 -11.88 -0.45
CA VAL A 340 18.40 -11.15 -1.56
C VAL A 340 17.36 -10.99 -2.66
N VAL A 341 16.94 -9.75 -2.91
CA VAL A 341 15.75 -9.46 -3.72
C VAL A 341 16.06 -9.56 -5.22
N GLY A 342 15.17 -10.22 -5.96
CA GLY A 342 15.27 -10.33 -7.41
C GLY A 342 15.20 -8.96 -8.06
N SER A 343 16.11 -8.67 -8.99
CA SER A 343 16.25 -7.35 -9.64
C SER A 343 16.35 -7.45 -11.18
N GLU A 344 16.07 -8.63 -11.72
CA GLU A 344 16.05 -8.88 -13.17
C GLU A 344 14.62 -9.00 -13.68
N GLY A 345 14.36 -8.48 -14.88
CA GLY A 345 13.04 -8.50 -15.52
C GLY A 345 12.69 -9.84 -16.15
N GLN A 346 11.39 -10.15 -16.14
CA GLN A 346 10.84 -11.40 -16.66
C GLN A 346 9.90 -11.14 -17.83
N SER A 347 10.28 -11.64 -18.99
CA SER A 347 9.41 -11.65 -20.16
C SER A 347 8.59 -12.93 -20.20
N LEU A 348 7.28 -12.79 -20.09
CA LEU A 348 6.35 -13.90 -19.91
C LEU A 348 5.69 -14.26 -21.25
N PRO A 349 5.93 -15.46 -21.81
CA PRO A 349 5.25 -15.91 -23.02
C PRO A 349 3.72 -15.85 -22.86
N GLY A 350 3.04 -15.25 -23.83
CA GLY A 350 1.57 -15.10 -23.78
C GLY A 350 1.06 -14.22 -22.63
N ASN A 351 1.93 -13.51 -21.92
CA ASN A 351 1.58 -12.63 -20.82
C ASN A 351 0.76 -13.35 -19.72
N SER A 352 1.12 -14.61 -19.41
CA SER A 352 0.45 -15.43 -18.39
C SER A 352 1.26 -15.48 -17.09
N SER A 353 0.56 -15.36 -15.95
CA SER A 353 1.14 -15.53 -14.62
C SER A 353 1.75 -16.92 -14.39
N SER A 354 1.31 -17.94 -15.14
CA SER A 354 1.83 -19.32 -15.03
C SER A 354 3.32 -19.47 -15.38
N SER A 355 3.89 -18.52 -16.12
CA SER A 355 5.30 -18.52 -16.52
C SER A 355 6.19 -17.65 -15.62
N PHE A 356 5.62 -16.98 -14.62
CA PHE A 356 6.37 -16.15 -13.69
C PHE A 356 7.15 -17.01 -12.70
N THR A 357 8.43 -16.69 -12.49
CA THR A 357 9.30 -17.38 -11.55
C THR A 357 9.86 -16.39 -10.55
N ASN A 358 9.73 -16.67 -9.25
CA ASN A 358 10.35 -15.80 -8.26
C ASN A 358 11.88 -15.86 -8.37
N ARG A 359 12.55 -14.70 -8.32
CA ARG A 359 14.02 -14.58 -8.39
C ARG A 359 14.64 -14.06 -7.09
N SER A 360 13.84 -13.86 -6.06
CA SER A 360 14.30 -13.47 -4.73
C SER A 360 14.64 -14.70 -3.91
N GLU A 361 15.82 -14.68 -3.27
CA GLU A 361 16.39 -15.86 -2.62
C GLU A 361 16.64 -15.63 -1.13
N MET A 362 16.47 -16.67 -0.31
CA MET A 362 16.83 -16.63 1.11
C MET A 362 18.18 -17.31 1.33
N HIS A 363 19.08 -16.64 2.05
CA HIS A 363 20.41 -17.15 2.38
C HIS A 363 20.74 -16.96 3.85
N THR A 364 21.69 -17.77 4.34
CA THR A 364 22.27 -17.64 5.67
C THR A 364 23.68 -17.06 5.58
N ILE A 365 24.00 -16.12 6.47
CA ILE A 365 25.32 -15.50 6.57
C ILE A 365 26.34 -16.52 7.14
N ASP A 366 27.42 -16.74 6.41
CA ASP A 366 28.57 -17.56 6.80
C ASP A 366 29.65 -16.73 7.53
N SER A 367 30.01 -15.57 6.99
CA SER A 367 30.97 -14.65 7.59
C SER A 367 30.74 -13.20 7.13
N ILE A 368 31.25 -12.24 7.91
CA ILE A 368 31.15 -10.80 7.64
C ILE A 368 32.55 -10.20 7.73
N ASN A 369 32.94 -9.42 6.70
CA ASN A 369 34.19 -8.66 6.68
C ASN A 369 33.91 -7.23 6.22
N GLY A 370 33.79 -6.29 7.15
CA GLY A 370 33.25 -4.97 6.86
C GLY A 370 31.85 -5.08 6.23
N ASN A 371 31.60 -4.35 5.15
CA ASN A 371 30.33 -4.41 4.40
C ASN A 371 30.28 -5.56 3.37
N THR A 372 31.17 -6.54 3.47
CA THR A 372 31.14 -7.76 2.67
C THR A 372 30.47 -8.89 3.47
N ILE A 373 29.36 -9.40 2.95
CA ILE A 373 28.64 -10.56 3.51
C ILE A 373 28.99 -11.80 2.69
N HIS A 374 29.43 -12.86 3.35
CA HIS A 374 29.63 -14.18 2.75
C HIS A 374 28.45 -15.09 3.09
N LEU A 375 27.93 -15.79 2.10
CA LEU A 375 26.76 -16.67 2.18
C LEU A 375 27.19 -18.13 2.26
N GLN A 376 26.42 -18.94 2.99
CA GLN A 376 26.67 -20.39 3.06
C GLN A 376 26.48 -21.06 1.69
N GLN A 377 25.40 -20.70 0.99
CA GLN A 377 25.05 -21.17 -0.36
C GLN A 377 25.36 -20.10 -1.42
N ALA A 378 25.68 -20.54 -2.63
CA ALA A 378 25.83 -19.63 -3.77
C ALA A 378 24.46 -19.14 -4.26
N LEU A 379 24.42 -17.90 -4.76
CA LEU A 379 23.23 -17.32 -5.40
C LEU A 379 22.86 -18.12 -6.66
N ILE A 380 21.56 -18.36 -6.88
CA ILE A 380 21.05 -19.02 -8.10
C ILE A 380 20.52 -18.00 -9.12
N HIS A 381 20.48 -16.73 -8.74
CA HIS A 381 20.19 -15.58 -9.61
C HIS A 381 21.30 -14.52 -9.52
N ARG A 382 21.32 -13.63 -10.51
CA ARG A 382 22.15 -12.43 -10.47
C ARG A 382 21.33 -11.31 -9.83
N HIS A 383 21.98 -10.47 -9.04
CA HIS A 383 21.35 -9.32 -8.40
C HIS A 383 22.08 -8.03 -8.76
N ILE A 384 21.38 -7.12 -9.44
CA ILE A 384 21.93 -5.89 -10.03
C ILE A 384 22.29 -4.90 -8.92
N ALA A 385 23.42 -4.20 -9.07
CA ALA A 385 23.73 -3.02 -8.29
C ALA A 385 24.21 -1.89 -9.19
N SER A 386 23.30 -0.95 -9.48
CA SER A 386 23.57 0.21 -10.32
C SER A 386 22.65 1.37 -9.96
N THR A 387 23.14 2.60 -10.14
CA THR A 387 22.37 3.83 -9.96
C THR A 387 22.55 4.76 -11.16
N PRO A 388 22.04 4.39 -12.36
CA PRO A 388 22.25 5.18 -13.55
C PRO A 388 21.53 6.54 -13.42
N SER A 389 22.22 7.58 -13.86
CA SER A 389 21.74 8.97 -13.82
C SER A 389 21.46 9.48 -15.22
N TYR A 390 20.39 10.27 -15.37
CA TYR A 390 19.93 10.83 -16.63
C TYR A 390 19.89 12.35 -16.56
N ASN A 391 20.09 13.00 -17.71
CA ASN A 391 20.08 14.46 -17.86
C ASN A 391 20.99 15.17 -16.83
N ASN A 392 22.29 14.85 -16.85
CA ASN A 392 23.29 15.44 -15.95
C ASN A 392 22.95 15.30 -14.45
N GLY A 393 22.28 14.22 -14.07
CA GLY A 393 21.95 13.93 -12.66
C GLY A 393 20.58 14.43 -12.21
N ALA A 394 19.76 15.01 -13.10
CA ALA A 394 18.40 15.44 -12.76
C ALA A 394 17.52 14.27 -12.28
N TRP A 395 17.69 13.08 -12.87
CA TRP A 395 17.00 11.86 -12.46
C TRP A 395 18.00 10.74 -12.23
N THR A 396 17.77 9.94 -11.18
CA THR A 396 18.60 8.76 -10.85
C THR A 396 17.70 7.57 -10.58
N GLN A 397 17.91 6.49 -11.33
CA GLN A 397 17.24 5.22 -11.07
C GLN A 397 17.97 4.49 -9.94
N GLU A 398 17.24 3.98 -8.96
CA GLU A 398 17.79 3.08 -7.95
C GLU A 398 17.54 1.64 -8.40
N MET A 399 18.60 0.96 -8.87
CA MET A 399 18.53 -0.44 -9.33
C MET A 399 19.36 -1.38 -8.47
N ARG A 400 19.83 -0.91 -7.30
CA ARG A 400 20.59 -1.77 -6.39
C ARG A 400 19.63 -2.69 -5.65
N ALA A 401 19.77 -3.97 -5.91
CA ALA A 401 18.98 -5.02 -5.28
C ALA A 401 19.01 -4.87 -3.76
N GLU A 402 17.83 -4.94 -3.17
CA GLU A 402 17.68 -4.91 -1.73
C GLU A 402 18.16 -6.23 -1.10
N VAL A 403 18.72 -6.13 0.11
CA VAL A 403 19.03 -7.27 0.98
C VAL A 403 18.32 -7.05 2.31
N GLY A 404 17.31 -7.87 2.61
CA GLY A 404 16.48 -7.74 3.80
C GLY A 404 16.87 -8.70 4.92
N MET A 405 16.91 -8.22 6.16
CA MET A 405 17.07 -9.03 7.35
C MET A 405 15.80 -9.84 7.61
N LEU A 406 15.95 -11.15 7.83
CA LEU A 406 14.83 -12.02 8.19
C LEU A 406 14.91 -12.51 9.64
N SER A 407 16.11 -12.67 10.20
CA SER A 407 16.29 -13.24 11.54
C SER A 407 16.36 -12.22 12.66
N HIS A 408 15.52 -12.42 13.68
CA HIS A 408 15.48 -11.61 14.90
C HIS A 408 15.59 -12.46 16.16
N ASN A 409 16.01 -11.84 17.27
CA ASN A 409 16.15 -12.52 18.56
C ASN A 409 14.82 -12.73 19.31
N ILE A 410 13.73 -12.17 18.79
CA ILE A 410 12.36 -12.48 19.20
C ILE A 410 11.65 -13.06 17.99
N ARG A 411 11.23 -14.32 18.08
CA ARG A 411 10.66 -15.07 16.95
C ARG A 411 9.31 -15.67 17.32
N VAL A 412 8.29 -15.42 16.49
CA VAL A 412 6.97 -16.04 16.57
C VAL A 412 6.78 -16.94 15.36
N ILE A 413 6.66 -18.24 15.62
CA ILE A 413 6.64 -19.29 14.60
C ILE A 413 5.25 -19.91 14.56
N GLY A 414 4.56 -19.76 13.43
CA GLY A 414 3.21 -20.27 13.25
C GLY A 414 3.11 -21.77 13.04
N THR A 415 4.11 -22.39 12.39
CA THR A 415 4.22 -23.85 12.24
C THR A 415 5.67 -24.34 12.38
N PRO A 416 6.10 -24.76 13.59
CA PRO A 416 7.49 -25.09 13.86
C PRO A 416 7.96 -26.39 13.18
N ASN A 417 7.05 -27.30 12.79
CA ASN A 417 7.38 -28.63 12.27
C ASN A 417 7.39 -28.72 10.72
N SER A 418 7.29 -27.59 10.04
CA SER A 418 7.02 -27.54 8.60
C SER A 418 7.89 -26.48 7.93
N PRO A 419 9.16 -26.79 7.68
CA PRO A 419 10.04 -25.93 6.90
C PRO A 419 9.71 -25.94 5.39
N VAL A 420 8.70 -26.71 4.98
CA VAL A 420 8.30 -26.89 3.58
C VAL A 420 6.96 -26.22 3.34
N PHE A 421 6.91 -25.35 2.32
CA PHE A 421 5.76 -24.57 1.84
C PHE A 421 4.58 -25.43 1.30
N ASN A 422 4.32 -26.63 1.82
CA ASN A 422 3.13 -27.42 1.46
C ASN A 422 2.71 -28.43 2.55
N THR A 423 3.44 -28.58 3.65
CA THR A 423 3.17 -29.69 4.59
C THR A 423 2.05 -29.42 5.60
N ASP A 424 1.67 -28.15 5.83
CA ASP A 424 0.54 -27.79 6.71
C ASP A 424 -0.72 -27.32 5.96
N ASN A 425 -0.81 -27.54 4.64
CA ASN A 425 -1.97 -27.15 3.83
C ASN A 425 -2.43 -25.68 4.02
N GLY A 426 -1.50 -24.75 4.24
CA GLY A 426 -1.82 -23.33 4.41
C GLY A 426 -2.18 -22.88 5.83
N MET A 427 -1.83 -23.63 6.88
CA MET A 427 -2.27 -23.37 8.26
C MET A 427 -1.19 -22.76 9.17
N GLY A 428 -0.82 -21.49 8.95
CA GLY A 428 0.09 -20.76 9.85
C GLY A 428 -0.54 -20.22 11.14
N GLY A 429 0.29 -19.57 11.95
CA GLY A 429 -0.15 -18.81 13.13
C GLY A 429 -0.64 -17.41 12.78
N HIS A 430 -1.42 -16.76 13.65
CA HIS A 430 -1.94 -15.41 13.37
C HIS A 430 -2.03 -14.53 14.62
N ILE A 431 -1.85 -13.23 14.44
CA ILE A 431 -1.98 -12.22 15.51
C ILE A 431 -3.16 -11.31 15.17
N MET A 432 -4.07 -11.12 16.11
CA MET A 432 -5.20 -10.19 15.97
C MET A 432 -5.31 -9.28 17.18
N VAL A 433 -5.32 -7.98 16.93
CA VAL A 433 -5.65 -6.95 17.91
C VAL A 433 -7.06 -6.47 17.62
N ARG A 434 -7.95 -6.51 18.61
CA ARG A 434 -9.34 -6.10 18.42
C ARG A 434 -9.80 -5.08 19.46
N ALA A 435 -10.63 -4.14 19.03
CA ALA A 435 -11.49 -3.39 19.95
C ALA A 435 -12.85 -4.09 20.03
N ILE A 436 -13.27 -4.45 21.24
CA ILE A 436 -14.59 -5.06 21.47
C ILE A 436 -15.64 -3.96 21.72
N ASN A 437 -15.21 -2.82 22.26
CA ASN A 437 -15.99 -1.60 22.43
C ASN A 437 -15.04 -0.40 22.57
N ASP A 438 -15.58 0.81 22.47
CA ASP A 438 -14.83 2.07 22.45
C ASP A 438 -14.04 2.33 23.74
N ALA A 439 -14.44 1.70 24.86
CA ALA A 439 -13.80 1.85 26.16
C ALA A 439 -12.64 0.85 26.41
N ALA A 440 -12.48 -0.17 25.55
CA ALA A 440 -11.55 -1.26 25.75
C ALA A 440 -10.50 -1.32 24.64
N GLN A 441 -9.49 -0.46 24.73
CA GLN A 441 -8.47 -0.25 23.70
C GLN A 441 -7.25 -1.14 23.94
N SER A 442 -7.14 -2.19 23.14
CA SER A 442 -6.00 -3.12 23.15
C SER A 442 -4.79 -2.51 22.44
N THR A 443 -3.57 -2.83 22.86
CA THR A 443 -2.35 -2.24 22.27
C THR A 443 -1.35 -3.27 21.77
N VAL A 444 -0.71 -2.98 20.63
CA VAL A 444 0.40 -3.77 20.08
C VAL A 444 1.56 -2.87 19.68
N ARG A 445 2.76 -3.23 20.13
CA ARG A 445 4.01 -2.55 19.80
C ARG A 445 5.11 -3.58 19.59
N LEU A 446 5.44 -3.82 18.32
CA LEU A 446 6.44 -4.80 17.91
C LEU A 446 7.60 -4.09 17.21
N SER A 447 8.83 -4.31 17.67
CA SER A 447 10.03 -3.86 16.98
C SER A 447 11.10 -4.94 16.97
N SER A 448 11.73 -5.16 15.81
CA SER A 448 12.76 -6.18 15.64
C SER A 448 12.27 -7.58 16.03
N VAL A 449 11.09 -7.95 15.53
CA VAL A 449 10.44 -9.25 15.74
C VAL A 449 10.39 -10.01 14.42
N GLU A 450 10.63 -11.32 14.46
CA GLU A 450 10.46 -12.22 13.32
C GLU A 450 9.10 -12.94 13.41
N LEU A 451 8.23 -12.72 12.42
CA LEU A 451 6.97 -13.45 12.23
C LEU A 451 7.14 -14.40 11.04
N VAL A 452 7.17 -15.71 11.32
CA VAL A 452 7.48 -16.72 10.28
C VAL A 452 6.48 -17.87 10.27
N ASN A 453 6.16 -18.38 9.08
CA ASN A 453 5.15 -19.42 8.87
C ASN A 453 3.76 -19.00 9.40
N MET A 454 3.40 -17.73 9.18
CA MET A 454 2.19 -17.10 9.70
C MET A 454 1.09 -16.97 8.62
N GLY A 455 -0.11 -16.55 9.03
CA GLY A 455 -1.31 -16.46 8.20
C GLY A 455 -1.96 -17.81 7.93
N GLN A 456 -3.25 -17.83 7.62
CA GLN A 456 -3.98 -19.04 7.21
C GLN A 456 -4.68 -18.84 5.88
N SER A 457 -4.31 -19.68 4.92
CA SER A 457 -4.82 -19.62 3.56
C SER A 457 -6.32 -19.95 3.50
N GLY A 458 -7.10 -19.19 2.73
CA GLY A 458 -8.54 -19.38 2.58
C GLY A 458 -9.37 -19.11 3.84
N ARG A 459 -8.80 -18.52 4.91
CA ARG A 459 -9.51 -18.27 6.18
C ARG A 459 -9.49 -16.78 6.54
N LEU A 460 -10.67 -16.17 6.47
CA LEU A 460 -10.86 -14.74 6.76
C LEU A 460 -10.38 -14.37 8.18
N GLY A 461 -9.65 -13.26 8.29
CA GLY A 461 -9.20 -12.69 9.56
C GLY A 461 -8.08 -13.47 10.25
N ARG A 462 -7.34 -14.33 9.53
CA ARG A 462 -6.23 -15.15 10.07
C ARG A 462 -4.92 -14.73 9.40
N TYR A 463 -4.42 -13.55 9.76
CA TYR A 463 -3.24 -12.93 9.13
C TYR A 463 -2.07 -12.82 10.12
N PRO A 464 -0.80 -12.78 9.65
CA PRO A 464 0.36 -12.68 10.54
C PRO A 464 0.27 -11.52 11.52
N MET A 465 -0.14 -10.35 11.04
CA MET A 465 -0.47 -9.19 11.85
C MET A 465 -1.81 -8.60 11.37
N HIS A 466 -2.78 -8.48 12.27
CA HIS A 466 -4.13 -7.98 11.94
C HIS A 466 -4.62 -7.01 13.01
N TRP A 467 -4.78 -5.74 12.64
CA TRP A 467 -5.59 -4.80 13.42
C TRP A 467 -7.03 -4.90 12.95
N HIS A 468 -7.92 -5.32 13.83
CA HIS A 468 -9.31 -5.60 13.51
C HIS A 468 -10.23 -4.64 14.28
N MET A 469 -10.76 -3.66 13.55
CA MET A 469 -11.72 -2.68 14.05
C MET A 469 -11.19 -1.90 15.28
N CYS A 470 -9.90 -1.55 15.31
CA CYS A 470 -9.32 -0.75 16.38
C CYS A 470 -9.68 0.73 16.28
N ARG A 471 -10.22 1.20 15.15
CA ARG A 471 -10.65 2.59 14.92
C ARG A 471 -9.53 3.59 15.23
N ASP A 472 -9.86 4.73 15.83
CA ASP A 472 -8.93 5.78 16.27
C ASP A 472 -8.09 5.41 17.50
N ALA A 473 -8.37 4.27 18.15
CA ALA A 473 -7.64 3.81 19.33
C ALA A 473 -6.27 3.20 19.02
N ALA A 474 -5.92 3.01 17.74
CA ALA A 474 -4.62 2.43 17.37
C ALA A 474 -3.48 3.45 17.28
N ALA A 475 -3.71 4.70 17.69
CA ALA A 475 -2.66 5.70 17.81
C ALA A 475 -1.48 5.17 18.68
N GLY A 476 -0.29 5.14 18.08
CA GLY A 476 0.91 4.61 18.73
C GLY A 476 1.07 3.10 18.66
N HIS A 477 0.22 2.39 17.92
CA HIS A 477 0.44 0.99 17.53
C HIS A 477 1.45 0.92 16.38
N TYR A 478 2.30 -0.10 16.40
CA TYR A 478 3.25 -0.31 15.33
C TYR A 478 3.77 -1.73 15.23
N ILE A 479 4.20 -2.07 14.01
CA ILE A 479 5.23 -3.07 13.75
C ILE A 479 6.35 -2.42 12.96
N GLU A 480 7.57 -2.56 13.46
CA GLU A 480 8.73 -1.86 12.93
C GLU A 480 9.98 -2.71 12.89
N ARG A 481 10.85 -2.45 11.92
CA ARG A 481 12.17 -3.10 11.83
C ARG A 481 12.07 -4.63 11.95
N SER A 482 10.93 -5.19 11.55
CA SER A 482 10.54 -6.58 11.78
C SER A 482 10.47 -7.32 10.46
N SER A 483 10.56 -8.65 10.53
CA SER A 483 10.42 -9.52 9.36
C SER A 483 9.10 -10.28 9.42
N ILE A 484 8.42 -10.39 8.27
CA ILE A 484 7.18 -11.14 8.12
C ILE A 484 7.33 -12.02 6.88
N HIS A 485 7.57 -13.32 7.05
CA HIS A 485 7.96 -14.13 5.91
C HIS A 485 7.46 -15.57 5.93
N HIS A 486 7.37 -16.15 4.73
CA HIS A 486 6.76 -17.46 4.48
C HIS A 486 5.31 -17.50 4.97
N THR A 487 4.48 -16.57 4.50
CA THR A 487 3.09 -16.43 4.98
C THR A 487 2.06 -17.03 4.04
N TRP A 488 0.98 -17.57 4.61
CA TRP A 488 -0.04 -18.32 3.87
C TRP A 488 -1.25 -17.53 3.41
N ASN A 489 -1.60 -16.45 4.10
CA ASN A 489 -2.33 -15.35 3.51
C ASN A 489 -2.06 -14.09 4.33
N ARG A 490 -1.56 -13.11 3.58
CA ARG A 490 -1.13 -11.76 3.89
C ARG A 490 0.10 -11.65 4.76
N ALA A 491 0.69 -10.45 4.79
CA ALA A 491 1.77 -10.07 5.71
C ALA A 491 1.19 -9.19 6.82
N VAL A 492 0.51 -8.10 6.45
CA VAL A 492 -0.13 -7.16 7.37
C VAL A 492 -1.53 -6.81 6.87
N THR A 493 -2.52 -6.84 7.76
CA THR A 493 -3.88 -6.36 7.49
C THR A 493 -4.26 -5.25 8.47
N ILE A 494 -4.70 -4.12 7.93
CA ILE A 494 -5.32 -3.02 8.68
C ILE A 494 -6.81 -3.01 8.29
N HIS A 495 -7.68 -3.26 9.26
CA HIS A 495 -9.12 -3.36 9.04
C HIS A 495 -9.86 -2.42 10.00
N GLY A 496 -10.58 -1.43 9.47
CA GLY A 496 -11.36 -0.47 10.25
C GLY A 496 -10.56 0.24 11.34
N THR A 497 -9.33 0.62 11.03
CA THR A 497 -8.33 1.09 11.99
C THR A 497 -7.52 2.25 11.41
N ASP A 498 -7.29 3.27 12.26
CA ASP A 498 -6.54 4.47 11.90
C ASP A 498 -5.20 4.56 12.64
N ALA A 499 -4.28 5.40 12.14
CA ALA A 499 -3.07 5.82 12.84
C ALA A 499 -2.09 4.69 13.25
N VAL A 500 -2.10 3.55 12.55
CA VAL A 500 -1.10 2.49 12.69
C VAL A 500 0.17 2.86 11.94
N ARG A 501 1.33 2.51 12.48
CA ARG A 501 2.63 2.70 11.83
C ARG A 501 3.28 1.38 11.42
N LEU A 502 3.50 1.21 10.12
CA LEU A 502 4.25 0.12 9.49
C LEU A 502 5.55 0.72 8.93
N LYS A 503 6.68 0.45 9.57
CA LYS A 503 7.93 1.13 9.20
C LYS A 503 9.18 0.26 9.24
N ASP A 504 10.00 0.37 8.19
CA ASP A 504 11.25 -0.39 8.05
C ASP A 504 11.06 -1.92 8.13
N ASN A 505 9.90 -2.47 7.74
CA ASN A 505 9.68 -3.92 7.79
C ASN A 505 10.14 -4.63 6.51
N VAL A 506 10.47 -5.92 6.63
CA VAL A 506 10.74 -6.82 5.50
C VAL A 506 9.63 -7.87 5.43
N ALA A 507 8.76 -7.76 4.43
CA ALA A 507 7.84 -8.84 4.07
C ALA A 507 8.43 -9.66 2.92
N TYR A 508 8.60 -10.96 3.12
CA TYR A 508 9.22 -11.84 2.12
C TYR A 508 8.42 -13.12 1.91
N ARG A 509 8.11 -13.45 0.65
CA ARG A 509 7.44 -14.69 0.28
C ARG A 509 6.08 -14.85 0.97
N ASN A 510 5.15 -13.96 0.61
CA ASN A 510 3.77 -13.94 1.09
C ASN A 510 2.77 -14.42 0.03
N LEU A 511 1.74 -15.14 0.44
CA LEU A 511 0.59 -15.45 -0.42
C LEU A 511 -0.51 -14.37 -0.31
N GLY A 512 -1.12 -14.04 -1.44
CA GLY A 512 -2.18 -13.01 -1.51
C GLY A 512 -1.63 -11.60 -1.34
N HIS A 513 -2.52 -10.61 -1.15
CA HIS A 513 -2.11 -9.23 -0.93
C HIS A 513 -1.22 -9.10 0.33
N ALA A 514 -0.05 -8.45 0.25
CA ALA A 514 0.90 -8.44 1.37
C ALA A 514 0.52 -7.44 2.46
N VAL A 515 0.57 -6.14 2.16
CA VAL A 515 0.07 -5.05 3.01
C VAL A 515 -1.31 -4.68 2.51
N PHE A 516 -2.33 -4.88 3.34
CA PHE A 516 -3.73 -4.89 2.91
C PHE A 516 -4.61 -4.03 3.83
N LEU A 517 -5.23 -3.00 3.25
CA LEU A 517 -6.32 -2.25 3.89
C LEU A 517 -7.67 -2.81 3.40
N GLU A 518 -8.62 -3.05 4.29
CA GLU A 518 -9.77 -3.94 4.01
C GLU A 518 -11.03 -3.20 3.53
N ASP A 519 -11.52 -2.19 4.25
CA ASP A 519 -12.87 -1.65 4.05
C ASP A 519 -12.92 -0.27 3.39
N GLY A 520 -11.79 0.41 3.26
CA GLY A 520 -11.71 1.80 2.78
C GLY A 520 -12.01 2.82 3.86
N SER A 521 -12.16 2.42 5.12
CA SER A 521 -12.31 3.30 6.28
C SER A 521 -10.99 3.63 6.96
N GLU A 522 -9.91 2.95 6.60
CA GLU A 522 -8.62 3.02 7.29
C GLU A 522 -7.85 4.30 6.90
N MET A 523 -7.69 5.23 7.84
CA MET A 523 -7.09 6.55 7.61
C MET A 523 -5.88 6.84 8.50
N ASP A 524 -5.05 7.80 8.09
CA ASP A 524 -3.91 8.33 8.84
C ASP A 524 -2.85 7.27 9.22
N ASN A 525 -2.86 6.12 8.53
CA ASN A 525 -1.83 5.10 8.71
C ASN A 525 -0.53 5.55 8.03
N THR A 526 0.60 5.22 8.65
CA THR A 526 1.94 5.52 8.14
C THR A 526 2.60 4.24 7.65
N ILE A 527 2.77 4.09 6.33
CA ILE A 527 3.35 2.93 5.66
C ILE A 527 4.64 3.41 4.99
N GLU A 528 5.77 3.28 5.70
CA GLU A 528 7.04 3.91 5.31
C GLU A 528 8.20 2.93 5.23
N ARG A 529 9.00 2.98 4.15
CA ARG A 529 10.27 2.25 4.03
C ARG A 529 10.15 0.73 4.26
N ASN A 530 9.01 0.16 3.91
CA ASN A 530 8.83 -1.29 3.95
C ASN A 530 9.33 -1.92 2.65
N LEU A 531 10.04 -3.04 2.78
CA LEU A 531 10.43 -3.90 1.67
C LEU A 531 9.47 -5.07 1.57
N VAL A 532 8.68 -5.13 0.51
CA VAL A 532 7.79 -6.27 0.21
C VAL A 532 8.32 -6.95 -1.04
N ALA A 533 8.84 -8.16 -0.88
CA ALA A 533 9.43 -8.95 -1.95
C ALA A 533 8.78 -10.33 -2.05
N ALA A 534 8.71 -10.87 -3.27
CA ALA A 534 8.19 -12.20 -3.52
C ALA A 534 6.71 -12.37 -3.12
N THR A 535 5.84 -11.46 -3.56
CA THR A 535 4.38 -11.64 -3.42
C THR A 535 3.88 -12.68 -4.42
N LEU A 536 3.23 -13.72 -3.90
CA LEU A 536 2.84 -14.93 -4.61
C LEU A 536 1.31 -15.09 -4.68
N LYS A 537 0.87 -15.79 -5.73
CA LYS A 537 -0.54 -16.06 -6.01
C LYS A 537 -1.01 -17.34 -5.29
N PRO A 538 -2.08 -17.30 -4.48
CA PRO A 538 -2.74 -18.51 -3.97
C PRO A 538 -3.30 -19.36 -5.11
N THR A 539 -3.39 -20.68 -4.93
CA THR A 539 -4.06 -21.54 -5.91
C THR A 539 -5.59 -21.35 -5.81
N ALA A 540 -6.25 -21.24 -6.97
CA ALA A 540 -7.60 -20.68 -7.11
C ALA A 540 -8.71 -21.42 -6.33
N ASP A 541 -8.56 -22.72 -6.06
CA ASP A 541 -9.68 -23.56 -5.61
C ASP A 541 -9.66 -23.87 -4.10
N GLN A 542 -8.59 -23.53 -3.37
CA GLN A 542 -8.41 -23.97 -1.98
C GLN A 542 -8.02 -22.86 -1.01
N TYR A 543 -7.53 -21.72 -1.51
CA TYR A 543 -6.67 -20.84 -0.72
C TYR A 543 -6.93 -19.33 -0.85
N THR A 544 -7.82 -18.93 -1.75
CA THR A 544 -8.23 -17.54 -1.97
C THR A 544 -9.24 -17.08 -0.93
N ILE A 545 -9.07 -15.86 -0.40
CA ILE A 545 -10.08 -15.20 0.45
C ILE A 545 -10.89 -14.22 -0.40
N LEU A 546 -10.20 -13.44 -1.22
CA LEU A 546 -10.78 -12.52 -2.18
C LEU A 546 -10.52 -13.02 -3.60
N ASP A 547 -11.45 -12.73 -4.51
CA ASP A 547 -11.21 -12.96 -5.93
C ASP A 547 -9.99 -12.15 -6.41
N SER A 548 -9.67 -11.00 -5.79
CA SER A 548 -8.47 -10.23 -6.11
C SER A 548 -7.15 -10.85 -5.63
N ASP A 549 -7.17 -11.87 -4.77
CA ASP A 549 -5.94 -12.56 -4.35
C ASP A 549 -5.34 -13.39 -5.51
N ALA A 550 -6.17 -13.93 -6.41
CA ALA A 550 -5.72 -14.80 -7.51
C ALA A 550 -6.59 -14.81 -8.79
N GLY A 551 -7.78 -14.23 -8.77
CA GLY A 551 -8.75 -14.35 -9.86
C GLY A 551 -8.39 -13.56 -11.11
N PHE A 552 -7.56 -12.52 -11.00
CA PHE A 552 -7.26 -11.63 -12.11
C PHE A 552 -5.87 -11.87 -12.71
N ASP A 553 -5.81 -11.87 -14.04
CA ASP A 553 -4.59 -12.01 -14.82
C ASP A 553 -4.68 -11.21 -16.13
N GLU A 554 -5.44 -10.13 -16.11
CA GLU A 554 -5.53 -9.18 -17.21
C GLU A 554 -4.46 -8.09 -17.06
N ILE A 555 -4.04 -7.46 -18.16
CA ILE A 555 -3.06 -6.35 -18.14
C ILE A 555 -3.50 -5.28 -17.15
N GLN A 556 -4.79 -4.96 -17.14
CA GLN A 556 -5.40 -3.94 -16.31
C GLN A 556 -5.71 -4.35 -14.86
N ASN A 557 -5.47 -5.61 -14.47
CA ASN A 557 -5.82 -6.14 -13.15
C ASN A 557 -4.97 -7.38 -12.84
N ARG A 558 -3.85 -7.22 -12.12
CA ARG A 558 -2.89 -8.31 -11.87
C ARG A 558 -2.90 -8.74 -10.40
N SER A 559 -3.54 -9.87 -10.11
CA SER A 559 -3.56 -10.45 -8.77
C SER A 559 -2.26 -11.20 -8.40
N PRO A 560 -1.82 -11.15 -7.12
CA PRO A 560 -2.17 -10.22 -6.05
C PRO A 560 -1.26 -8.99 -6.05
N SER A 561 -1.39 -8.10 -5.04
CA SER A 561 -0.51 -6.94 -4.88
C SER A 561 0.41 -6.96 -3.65
N ALA A 562 1.58 -6.35 -3.76
CA ALA A 562 2.46 -6.12 -2.61
C ALA A 562 1.83 -5.10 -1.64
N PHE A 563 1.30 -4.00 -2.19
CA PHE A 563 0.54 -2.99 -1.45
C PHE A 563 -0.86 -2.88 -2.05
N TRP A 564 -1.88 -3.14 -1.23
CA TRP A 564 -3.30 -2.98 -1.55
C TRP A 564 -3.89 -1.90 -0.65
N ILE A 565 -4.21 -0.75 -1.25
CA ILE A 565 -4.63 0.45 -0.52
C ILE A 565 -6.05 0.82 -0.95
N THR A 566 -6.97 0.88 0.01
CA THR A 566 -8.40 1.12 -0.24
C THR A 566 -8.87 2.52 0.17
N ASN A 567 -7.98 3.33 0.78
CA ASN A 567 -8.26 4.71 1.16
C ASN A 567 -7.03 5.61 0.90
N PRO A 568 -7.18 6.75 0.20
CA PRO A 568 -6.07 7.64 -0.16
C PRO A 568 -5.55 8.49 1.02
N GLN A 569 -6.28 8.58 2.13
CA GLN A 569 -5.87 9.36 3.31
C GLN A 569 -4.86 8.58 4.18
N ASN A 570 -3.73 8.17 3.60
CA ASN A 570 -2.64 7.47 4.29
C ASN A 570 -1.29 7.96 3.77
N THR A 571 -0.24 7.87 4.58
CA THR A 571 1.14 8.14 4.14
C THR A 571 1.74 6.84 3.61
N VAL A 572 2.01 6.77 2.31
CA VAL A 572 2.61 5.59 1.66
C VAL A 572 3.91 6.00 0.99
N ASP A 573 5.01 6.02 1.74
CA ASP A 573 6.26 6.65 1.30
C ASP A 573 7.48 5.71 1.37
N ASP A 574 8.39 5.85 0.41
CA ASP A 574 9.70 5.18 0.35
C ASP A 574 9.65 3.64 0.43
N ASN A 575 8.53 3.02 0.08
CA ASN A 575 8.37 1.57 0.08
C ASN A 575 8.94 0.93 -1.19
N VAL A 576 9.34 -0.34 -1.09
CA VAL A 576 9.78 -1.15 -2.24
C VAL A 576 8.83 -2.32 -2.42
N ALA A 577 8.21 -2.41 -3.60
CA ALA A 577 7.50 -3.59 -4.07
C ALA A 577 8.37 -4.29 -5.11
N ALA A 578 8.80 -5.52 -4.82
CA ALA A 578 9.73 -6.24 -5.68
C ALA A 578 9.26 -7.66 -6.01
N ASP A 579 9.56 -8.12 -7.22
CA ASP A 579 9.40 -9.52 -7.66
C ASP A 579 8.00 -10.07 -7.36
N THR A 580 6.99 -9.26 -7.68
CA THR A 580 5.58 -9.53 -7.40
C THR A 580 4.91 -10.10 -8.64
N ILE A 581 4.30 -11.29 -8.49
CA ILE A 581 3.62 -11.98 -9.61
C ILE A 581 2.40 -11.21 -10.16
N GLY A 582 1.91 -10.21 -9.42
CA GLY A 582 0.85 -9.32 -9.84
C GLY A 582 1.27 -7.84 -9.83
N THR A 583 0.56 -7.02 -9.06
CA THR A 583 0.77 -5.56 -8.99
C THR A 583 1.68 -5.15 -7.82
N GLY A 584 2.62 -4.23 -8.03
CA GLY A 584 3.40 -3.65 -6.93
C GLY A 584 2.50 -2.85 -5.99
N PHE A 585 1.97 -1.73 -6.49
CA PHE A 585 1.04 -0.86 -5.76
C PHE A 585 -0.31 -0.83 -6.46
N TRP A 586 -1.36 -1.31 -5.79
CA TRP A 586 -2.73 -1.29 -6.32
C TRP A 586 -3.61 -0.43 -5.41
N LEU A 587 -4.12 0.67 -5.95
CA LEU A 587 -4.97 1.63 -5.26
C LEU A 587 -6.42 1.43 -5.71
N THR A 588 -7.25 0.86 -4.82
CA THR A 588 -8.62 0.43 -5.13
C THR A 588 -9.64 1.16 -4.28
N PHE A 589 -9.97 2.40 -4.64
CA PHE A 589 -10.82 3.28 -3.84
C PHE A 589 -12.30 3.10 -4.17
N ALA A 590 -13.11 2.77 -3.17
CA ALA A 590 -14.55 2.55 -3.33
C ALA A 590 -15.38 3.86 -3.28
N GLU A 591 -16.62 3.83 -3.79
CA GLU A 591 -17.60 4.93 -3.69
C GLU A 591 -18.22 5.07 -2.29
N GLN A 592 -17.96 4.11 -1.41
CA GLN A 592 -18.39 4.11 -0.02
C GLN A 592 -17.54 3.11 0.75
N VAL A 593 -17.41 3.32 2.05
CA VAL A 593 -16.86 2.30 2.96
C VAL A 593 -17.67 1.00 2.86
N ILE A 594 -17.00 -0.14 2.89
CA ILE A 594 -17.61 -1.47 2.77
C ILE A 594 -17.46 -2.29 4.05
N GLY A 595 -17.88 -3.56 4.02
CA GLY A 595 -17.60 -4.52 5.07
C GLY A 595 -18.17 -4.14 6.45
N LEU A 596 -17.41 -4.44 7.50
CA LEU A 596 -17.83 -4.17 8.88
C LEU A 596 -17.79 -2.66 9.19
N SER A 597 -16.90 -1.93 8.55
CA SER A 597 -16.73 -0.50 8.75
C SER A 597 -17.91 0.32 8.25
N ALA A 598 -18.67 -0.19 7.26
CA ALA A 598 -19.83 0.48 6.68
C ALA A 598 -21.04 0.63 7.63
N SER A 599 -21.03 -0.03 8.79
CA SER A 599 -22.18 0.00 9.69
C SER A 599 -22.44 1.40 10.26
N THR A 600 -23.61 1.99 10.00
CA THR A 600 -24.02 3.26 10.61
C THR A 600 -24.58 3.11 12.03
N THR A 601 -24.64 1.88 12.54
CA THR A 601 -25.11 1.57 13.89
C THR A 601 -24.15 0.58 14.56
N GLY A 602 -23.74 0.84 15.80
CA GLY A 602 -22.81 -0.05 16.49
C GLY A 602 -21.36 0.09 15.98
N SER A 603 -20.82 -0.95 15.34
CA SER A 603 -19.37 -1.17 15.21
C SER A 603 -18.65 -0.51 14.02
N GLY A 604 -19.33 0.34 13.23
CA GLY A 604 -18.72 0.92 12.04
C GLY A 604 -17.59 1.92 12.34
N HIS A 605 -16.89 2.30 11.28
CA HIS A 605 -15.77 3.23 11.33
C HIS A 605 -15.74 4.06 10.05
N HIS A 606 -15.81 5.38 10.17
CA HIS A 606 -15.99 6.33 9.06
C HIS A 606 -17.04 5.90 7.99
N PRO A 607 -18.24 5.42 8.35
CA PRO A 607 -19.17 4.80 7.39
C PRO A 607 -19.72 5.76 6.31
N THR A 608 -19.55 7.06 6.49
CA THR A 608 -19.97 8.10 5.53
C THR A 608 -18.85 8.57 4.61
N ALA A 609 -17.63 8.05 4.77
CA ALA A 609 -16.51 8.38 3.89
C ALA A 609 -16.74 7.83 2.48
N VAL A 610 -16.24 8.55 1.48
CA VAL A 610 -16.31 8.21 0.06
C VAL A 610 -14.88 8.10 -0.47
N PRO A 611 -14.19 6.96 -0.27
CA PRO A 611 -12.75 6.85 -0.49
C PRO A 611 -12.28 7.32 -1.87
N ASN A 612 -13.05 7.07 -2.93
CA ASN A 612 -12.70 7.49 -4.28
C ASN A 612 -12.82 9.00 -4.55
N THR A 613 -13.21 9.81 -3.56
CA THR A 613 -13.18 11.28 -3.68
C THR A 613 -12.25 11.97 -2.69
N ILE A 614 -11.71 11.24 -1.71
CA ILE A 614 -10.82 11.82 -0.68
C ILE A 614 -9.48 12.19 -1.31
N ASP A 615 -8.90 13.32 -0.90
CA ASP A 615 -7.58 13.74 -1.36
C ASP A 615 -6.47 12.79 -0.87
N LEU A 616 -5.49 12.53 -1.75
CA LEU A 616 -4.32 11.70 -1.44
C LEU A 616 -3.41 12.43 -0.44
N THR A 617 -3.16 11.81 0.71
CA THR A 617 -2.28 12.40 1.75
C THR A 617 -0.82 12.43 1.29
N SER A 618 -0.22 11.27 1.01
CA SER A 618 1.15 11.19 0.50
C SER A 618 1.39 9.86 -0.22
N PHE A 619 2.03 9.93 -1.39
CA PHE A 619 2.57 8.77 -2.10
C PHE A 619 3.88 9.16 -2.78
N ARG A 620 5.00 8.97 -2.07
CA ARG A 620 6.30 9.53 -2.46
C ARG A 620 7.43 8.51 -2.41
N GLY A 621 8.34 8.56 -3.37
CA GLY A 621 9.61 7.82 -3.31
C GLY A 621 9.49 6.29 -3.40
N ASN A 622 8.30 5.76 -3.66
CA ASN A 622 8.07 4.33 -3.79
C ASN A 622 8.75 3.76 -5.05
N ILE A 623 9.23 2.52 -4.93
CA ILE A 623 9.90 1.79 -6.01
C ILE A 623 9.12 0.50 -6.30
N ALA A 624 8.78 0.25 -7.55
CA ALA A 624 8.25 -1.04 -8.00
C ALA A 624 9.20 -1.69 -9.00
N HIS A 625 9.63 -2.94 -8.77
CA HIS A 625 10.48 -3.62 -9.74
C HIS A 625 10.30 -5.13 -9.82
N GLY A 626 10.51 -5.69 -11.02
CA GLY A 626 10.23 -7.10 -11.28
C GLY A 626 8.76 -7.49 -11.07
N CYS A 627 7.85 -6.50 -11.05
CA CYS A 627 6.41 -6.70 -10.91
C CYS A 627 5.76 -6.87 -12.28
N ARG A 628 4.56 -7.44 -12.33
CA ARG A 628 3.81 -7.42 -13.59
C ARG A 628 3.26 -6.02 -13.87
N ASN A 629 2.49 -5.48 -12.94
CA ASN A 629 2.19 -4.05 -12.93
C ASN A 629 3.03 -3.40 -11.83
N GLY A 630 3.73 -2.32 -12.11
CA GLY A 630 4.40 -1.53 -11.08
C GLY A 630 3.39 -0.79 -10.21
N PHE A 631 2.43 -0.15 -10.88
CA PHE A 631 1.38 0.68 -10.29
C PHE A 631 0.05 0.47 -11.01
N ASP A 632 -1.04 0.49 -10.26
CA ASP A 632 -2.43 0.35 -10.74
C ASP A 632 -3.41 1.17 -9.87
N ILE A 633 -4.36 1.86 -10.51
CA ILE A 633 -5.40 2.70 -9.90
C ILE A 633 -6.59 2.84 -10.87
N ASN A 634 -7.68 3.46 -10.42
CA ASN A 634 -8.97 3.60 -11.10
C ASN A 634 -9.73 2.28 -11.14
N ASP A 635 -9.57 1.49 -10.08
CA ASP A 635 -10.48 0.44 -9.67
C ASP A 635 -11.01 0.77 -8.27
N GLY A 636 -12.02 0.04 -7.83
CA GLY A 636 -12.46 0.08 -6.45
C GLY A 636 -13.16 -1.19 -6.04
N LEU A 637 -14.01 -1.10 -5.02
CA LEU A 637 -14.67 -2.27 -4.45
C LEU A 637 -16.18 -2.10 -4.48
N ASN A 638 -16.87 -3.18 -4.81
CA ASN A 638 -18.31 -3.31 -4.61
C ASN A 638 -18.60 -3.54 -3.12
N THR A 639 -19.85 -3.41 -2.72
CA THR A 639 -20.31 -3.64 -1.34
C THR A 639 -20.03 -5.04 -0.81
N ASP A 640 -19.89 -6.02 -1.69
CA ASP A 640 -19.54 -7.41 -1.35
C ASP A 640 -18.03 -7.66 -1.29
N GLY A 641 -17.21 -6.61 -1.44
CA GLY A 641 -15.74 -6.68 -1.46
C GLY A 641 -15.15 -7.17 -2.77
N SER A 642 -15.97 -7.49 -3.78
CA SER A 642 -15.47 -7.83 -5.11
C SER A 642 -14.88 -6.60 -5.81
N LEU A 643 -13.84 -6.84 -6.62
CA LEU A 643 -13.20 -5.79 -7.41
C LEU A 643 -14.20 -5.19 -8.41
N ARG A 644 -14.38 -3.87 -8.34
CA ARG A 644 -15.07 -3.06 -9.35
C ARG A 644 -14.01 -2.41 -10.25
N LYS A 645 -13.85 -2.97 -11.44
CA LYS A 645 -12.92 -2.48 -12.45
C LYS A 645 -13.35 -1.09 -12.96
N ASN A 646 -12.39 -0.24 -13.32
CA ASN A 646 -12.65 1.04 -13.98
C ASN A 646 -13.52 2.01 -13.15
N LEU A 647 -13.34 2.05 -11.84
CA LEU A 647 -13.94 3.05 -10.97
C LEU A 647 -13.00 4.24 -10.82
N THR A 648 -13.41 5.40 -11.36
CA THR A 648 -12.59 6.62 -11.34
C THR A 648 -12.31 7.13 -9.92
N TYR A 649 -11.03 7.42 -9.65
CA TYR A 649 -10.62 8.23 -8.51
C TYR A 649 -10.72 9.71 -8.82
N THR A 650 -11.54 10.45 -8.07
CA THR A 650 -11.88 11.87 -8.29
C THR A 650 -11.63 12.69 -7.02
N PRO A 651 -10.36 12.99 -6.68
CA PRO A 651 -10.03 13.77 -5.48
C PRO A 651 -10.77 15.12 -5.45
N VAL A 652 -11.18 15.59 -4.27
CA VAL A 652 -11.85 16.89 -4.09
C VAL A 652 -11.01 18.05 -4.63
N SER A 653 -9.69 17.98 -4.46
CA SER A 653 -8.74 18.95 -5.01
C SER A 653 -8.64 18.94 -6.54
N GLY A 654 -9.14 17.89 -7.20
CA GLY A 654 -9.08 17.67 -8.65
C GLY A 654 -7.75 17.13 -9.18
N ILE A 655 -6.70 17.07 -8.34
CA ILE A 655 -5.36 16.61 -8.73
C ILE A 655 -4.81 15.69 -7.65
N ALA A 656 -4.23 14.56 -8.03
CA ALA A 656 -3.48 13.69 -7.13
C ALA A 656 -2.05 13.50 -7.66
N ASN A 657 -1.06 13.76 -6.81
CA ASN A 657 0.35 13.65 -7.18
C ASN A 657 0.95 12.35 -6.68
N ILE A 658 1.56 11.60 -7.60
CA ILE A 658 2.42 10.44 -7.32
C ILE A 658 3.86 10.93 -7.55
N GLU A 659 4.62 11.17 -6.49
CA GLU A 659 5.89 11.89 -6.59
C GLU A 659 7.11 10.97 -6.45
N ASN A 660 8.10 11.16 -7.32
CA ASN A 660 9.38 10.44 -7.29
C ASN A 660 9.23 8.90 -7.39
N PHE A 661 8.17 8.42 -8.04
CA PHE A 661 7.96 6.99 -8.24
C PHE A 661 8.99 6.42 -9.20
N LYS A 662 9.57 5.27 -8.86
CA LYS A 662 10.54 4.60 -9.72
C LYS A 662 10.04 3.23 -10.10
N ALA A 663 10.18 2.87 -11.37
CA ALA A 663 9.84 1.54 -11.82
C ALA A 663 10.86 1.00 -12.83
N TYR A 664 11.27 -0.24 -12.60
CA TYR A 664 12.10 -0.96 -13.57
C TYR A 664 11.79 -2.45 -13.63
N ALA A 665 12.15 -3.09 -14.73
CA ALA A 665 11.96 -4.53 -14.91
C ALA A 665 10.48 -4.99 -14.85
N CYS A 666 9.50 -4.07 -14.91
CA CYS A 666 8.08 -4.40 -14.86
C CYS A 666 7.54 -4.76 -16.26
N ASN A 667 6.48 -5.58 -16.35
CA ASN A 667 5.77 -5.75 -17.64
C ASN A 667 5.05 -4.45 -18.02
N THR A 668 4.35 -3.82 -17.09
CA THR A 668 3.81 -2.45 -17.23
C THR A 668 4.22 -1.66 -16.00
N ALA A 669 5.00 -0.59 -16.14
CA ALA A 669 5.38 0.22 -14.98
C ALA A 669 4.18 1.00 -14.45
N LEU A 670 3.54 1.81 -15.30
CA LEU A 670 2.38 2.61 -14.95
C LEU A 670 1.17 2.13 -15.74
N TYR A 671 0.19 1.56 -15.03
CA TYR A 671 -1.14 1.34 -15.56
C TYR A 671 -2.15 2.18 -14.76
N THR A 672 -3.14 2.71 -15.46
CA THR A 672 -4.28 3.38 -14.84
C THR A 672 -5.56 2.95 -15.55
N GLY A 673 -6.54 2.50 -14.78
CA GLY A 673 -7.86 2.11 -15.23
C GLY A 673 -8.66 3.26 -15.83
N GLN A 674 -9.76 2.92 -16.47
CA GLN A 674 -10.51 3.87 -17.27
C GLN A 674 -11.14 4.97 -16.40
N SER A 675 -10.96 6.22 -16.80
CA SER A 675 -11.59 7.38 -16.17
C SER A 675 -12.48 8.12 -17.17
N PHE A 676 -13.69 8.46 -16.73
CA PHE A 676 -14.66 9.24 -17.52
C PHE A 676 -14.66 10.72 -17.16
N LEU A 677 -14.02 11.10 -16.06
CA LEU A 677 -13.90 12.48 -15.61
C LEU A 677 -12.48 13.00 -15.90
N PRO A 678 -12.30 14.32 -16.04
CA PRO A 678 -10.97 14.92 -16.16
C PRO A 678 -10.29 14.91 -14.79
N THR A 679 -9.90 13.73 -14.31
CA THR A 679 -9.06 13.57 -13.14
C THR A 679 -7.61 13.60 -13.59
N ALA A 680 -6.80 14.49 -13.01
CA ALA A 680 -5.38 14.59 -13.31
C ALA A 680 -4.60 13.86 -12.22
N LEU A 681 -4.50 12.54 -12.35
CA LEU A 681 -3.41 11.83 -11.67
C LEU A 681 -2.11 12.24 -12.34
N VAL A 682 -1.17 12.77 -11.57
CA VAL A 682 0.11 13.27 -12.06
C VAL A 682 1.25 12.46 -11.46
N PHE A 683 1.93 11.69 -12.30
CA PHE A 683 3.20 11.04 -11.96
C PHE A 683 4.32 12.05 -12.17
N LYS A 684 4.78 12.65 -11.07
CA LYS A 684 5.77 13.73 -11.09
C LYS A 684 7.14 13.20 -10.69
N ASN A 685 8.17 13.59 -11.45
CA ASN A 685 9.56 13.14 -11.21
C ASN A 685 9.71 11.61 -11.25
N ALA A 686 8.90 10.93 -12.05
CA ALA A 686 9.00 9.49 -12.19
C ALA A 686 10.26 9.09 -12.97
N VAL A 687 10.81 7.94 -12.62
CA VAL A 687 11.96 7.33 -13.32
C VAL A 687 11.55 5.94 -13.77
N LEU A 688 11.34 5.77 -15.07
CA LEU A 688 10.82 4.53 -15.66
C LEU A 688 11.88 3.94 -16.59
N THR A 689 12.57 2.88 -16.16
CA THR A 689 13.67 2.28 -16.94
C THR A 689 13.47 0.80 -17.16
N ASP A 690 13.87 0.25 -18.32
CA ASP A 690 13.87 -1.20 -18.54
C ASP A 690 12.51 -1.88 -18.28
N ASN A 691 11.41 -1.21 -18.60
CA ASN A 691 10.07 -1.81 -18.50
C ASN A 691 9.63 -2.30 -19.87
N GLU A 692 8.88 -3.40 -19.94
CA GLU A 692 8.32 -3.84 -21.24
C GLU A 692 7.35 -2.78 -21.79
N VAL A 693 6.57 -2.17 -20.90
CA VAL A 693 5.77 -0.99 -21.18
C VAL A 693 5.96 0.00 -20.04
N ALA A 694 6.48 1.20 -20.33
CA ALA A 694 6.63 2.22 -19.28
C ALA A 694 5.29 2.87 -18.93
N VAL A 695 4.50 3.28 -19.93
CA VAL A 695 3.22 3.96 -19.72
C VAL A 695 2.10 3.29 -20.52
N ARG A 696 0.98 2.99 -19.85
CA ARG A 696 -0.28 2.56 -20.48
C ARG A 696 -1.48 3.08 -19.69
N PHE A 697 -2.13 4.12 -20.20
CA PHE A 697 -3.28 4.73 -19.53
C PHE A 697 -4.60 4.41 -20.24
N ALA A 698 -5.61 4.03 -19.46
CA ALA A 698 -7.01 3.99 -19.90
C ALA A 698 -7.77 5.29 -19.57
N SER A 699 -7.12 6.21 -18.86
CA SER A 699 -7.56 7.56 -18.48
C SER A 699 -6.69 8.63 -19.18
N SER A 700 -6.92 9.91 -18.86
CA SER A 700 -6.15 11.03 -19.41
C SER A 700 -5.06 11.53 -18.43
N ASP A 701 -4.40 10.60 -17.74
CA ASP A 701 -3.40 10.89 -16.71
C ASP A 701 -2.10 11.44 -17.30
N ILE A 702 -1.28 12.04 -16.45
CA ILE A 702 -0.11 12.82 -16.83
C ILE A 702 1.15 12.21 -16.21
N VAL A 703 2.17 12.00 -17.05
CA VAL A 703 3.55 11.82 -16.58
C VAL A 703 4.28 13.14 -16.80
N GLU A 704 4.77 13.75 -15.74
CA GLU A 704 5.31 15.12 -15.74
C GLU A 704 6.73 15.18 -15.18
N ASN A 705 7.61 15.98 -15.80
CA ASN A 705 8.98 16.21 -15.33
C ASN A 705 9.74 14.92 -15.01
N SER A 706 9.62 13.94 -15.90
CA SER A 706 10.01 12.54 -15.66
C SER A 706 10.96 12.03 -16.74
N VAL A 707 11.56 10.87 -16.51
CA VAL A 707 12.42 10.21 -17.52
C VAL A 707 11.93 8.81 -17.84
N ILE A 708 11.92 8.48 -19.12
CA ILE A 708 11.55 7.17 -19.67
C ILE A 708 12.72 6.63 -20.49
N VAL A 709 13.29 5.51 -20.05
CA VAL A 709 14.51 4.93 -20.62
C VAL A 709 14.26 3.47 -21.02
N ALA A 710 14.53 3.15 -22.29
CA ALA A 710 14.33 1.80 -22.80
C ALA A 710 15.31 0.79 -22.17
N ASP A 711 16.59 1.13 -22.09
CA ASP A 711 17.65 0.28 -21.54
C ASP A 711 18.59 1.12 -20.67
N SER A 712 18.73 0.73 -19.41
CA SER A 712 19.68 1.34 -18.47
C SER A 712 21.12 0.88 -18.65
N MET A 713 21.38 -0.02 -19.59
CA MET A 713 22.64 -0.71 -19.86
C MET A 713 23.08 -1.69 -18.76
N ASN A 714 22.14 -2.12 -17.90
CA ASN A 714 22.41 -3.09 -16.81
C ASN A 714 22.02 -4.53 -17.14
N VAL A 715 21.64 -4.79 -18.40
CA VAL A 715 21.20 -6.11 -18.90
C VAL A 715 20.07 -6.65 -18.02
N VAL A 716 19.04 -5.84 -17.76
CA VAL A 716 17.93 -6.19 -16.84
C VAL A 716 17.24 -7.48 -17.24
N TYR A 717 17.19 -7.78 -18.54
CA TYR A 717 16.62 -8.99 -19.09
C TYR A 717 17.75 -9.87 -19.67
N PRO A 718 18.25 -10.86 -18.91
CA PRO A 718 19.37 -11.70 -19.34
C PRO A 718 19.00 -12.66 -20.48
N THR A 719 17.71 -12.98 -20.65
CA THR A 719 17.22 -13.85 -21.71
C THR A 719 16.56 -13.01 -22.81
N ILE A 720 17.07 -13.11 -24.04
CA ILE A 720 16.43 -12.51 -25.21
C ILE A 720 15.18 -13.32 -25.55
N VAL A 721 14.02 -12.70 -25.43
CA VAL A 721 12.76 -13.25 -25.94
C VAL A 721 12.54 -12.74 -27.37
N PRO A 722 12.43 -13.63 -28.38
CA PRO A 722 12.12 -13.23 -29.75
C PRO A 722 10.83 -12.38 -29.81
N ASN A 723 10.85 -11.32 -30.63
CA ASN A 723 9.72 -10.38 -30.80
C ASN A 723 9.35 -9.55 -29.56
N ARG A 724 10.13 -9.61 -28.48
CA ARG A 724 9.96 -8.67 -27.36
C ARG A 724 10.25 -7.25 -27.83
N LYS A 725 9.37 -6.33 -27.45
CA LYS A 725 9.53 -4.90 -27.66
C LYS A 725 9.35 -4.15 -26.35
N LEU A 726 10.27 -3.24 -26.05
CA LEU A 726 10.12 -2.28 -24.95
C LEU A 726 9.41 -1.03 -25.46
N GLU A 727 8.29 -0.66 -24.87
CA GLU A 727 7.44 0.46 -25.28
C GLU A 727 7.54 1.61 -24.28
N ALA A 728 7.79 2.84 -24.76
CA ALA A 728 7.75 4.02 -23.89
C ALA A 728 6.31 4.33 -23.50
N TYR A 729 5.44 4.36 -24.50
CA TYR A 729 4.03 4.62 -24.34
C TYR A 729 3.22 3.64 -25.19
N SER A 730 2.40 2.82 -24.54
CA SER A 730 1.46 1.92 -25.22
C SER A 730 0.09 2.58 -25.30
N VAL A 731 -0.32 3.00 -26.50
CA VAL A 731 -1.59 3.66 -26.78
C VAL A 731 -2.75 2.70 -26.49
N TYR A 732 -3.59 3.06 -25.52
CA TYR A 732 -4.71 2.25 -25.04
C TYR A 732 -6.03 3.07 -25.04
N ASP A 733 -6.89 2.94 -24.03
CA ASP A 733 -8.21 3.57 -24.00
C ASP A 733 -8.16 5.10 -23.85
N GLY A 734 -7.24 5.62 -23.04
CA GLY A 734 -7.23 7.01 -22.59
C GLY A 734 -6.09 7.83 -23.17
N ALA A 735 -6.39 9.07 -23.56
CA ALA A 735 -5.43 10.03 -24.11
C ALA A 735 -4.56 10.64 -23.00
N GLY A 736 -3.58 9.88 -22.53
CA GLY A 736 -2.59 10.32 -21.56
C GLY A 736 -1.63 11.37 -22.12
N THR A 737 -0.93 12.04 -21.19
CA THR A 737 0.03 13.10 -21.50
C THR A 737 1.42 12.74 -20.99
N LEU A 738 2.44 12.90 -21.85
CA LEU A 738 3.82 13.06 -21.41
C LEU A 738 4.15 14.54 -21.45
N ARG A 739 4.45 15.14 -20.28
CA ARG A 739 4.81 16.56 -20.15
C ARG A 739 6.21 16.72 -19.59
N ASP A 740 7.02 17.60 -20.17
CA ASP A 740 8.36 17.95 -19.67
C ASP A 740 9.24 16.69 -19.44
N CYS A 741 9.03 15.65 -20.23
CA CYS A 741 9.70 14.37 -20.07
C CYS A 741 10.98 14.29 -20.91
N LEU A 742 11.94 13.50 -20.44
CA LEU A 742 13.06 13.01 -21.25
C LEU A 742 12.80 11.56 -21.68
N VAL A 743 12.94 11.28 -22.97
CA VAL A 743 12.86 9.93 -23.53
C VAL A 743 14.22 9.50 -24.10
N GLN A 744 14.67 8.29 -23.72
CA GLN A 744 15.99 7.77 -24.09
C GLN A 744 15.97 6.31 -24.52
N GLY A 745 16.75 5.97 -25.55
CA GLY A 745 17.02 4.60 -25.99
C GLY A 745 15.95 3.94 -26.87
N TYR A 746 14.91 4.67 -27.27
CA TYR A 746 13.83 4.12 -28.11
C TYR A 746 14.15 4.05 -29.61
N ASP A 747 15.38 4.35 -30.00
CA ASP A 747 15.97 4.14 -31.32
C ASP A 747 16.75 2.81 -31.43
N GLN A 748 16.84 2.04 -30.35
CA GLN A 748 17.53 0.76 -30.30
C GLN A 748 16.72 -0.41 -30.89
N THR A 749 17.38 -1.53 -31.20
CA THR A 749 16.68 -2.74 -31.65
C THR A 749 15.69 -3.21 -30.58
N SER A 750 14.51 -3.71 -31.00
CA SER A 750 13.49 -4.22 -30.06
C SER A 750 12.94 -3.17 -29.08
N THR A 751 12.96 -1.89 -29.44
CA THR A 751 12.25 -0.82 -28.72
C THR A 751 11.23 -0.14 -29.63
N SER A 752 10.21 0.49 -29.05
CA SER A 752 9.26 1.34 -29.75
C SER A 752 8.91 2.53 -28.88
N LEU A 753 8.99 3.75 -29.41
CA LEU A 753 8.51 4.94 -28.70
C LEU A 753 7.01 4.80 -28.41
N PHE A 754 6.25 4.37 -29.42
CA PHE A 754 4.83 4.08 -29.30
C PHE A 754 4.51 2.65 -29.70
N GLY A 755 3.69 2.00 -28.89
CA GLY A 755 2.98 0.77 -29.24
C GLY A 755 1.48 1.00 -29.21
N ILE A 756 0.71 0.00 -29.61
CA ILE A 756 -0.75 0.03 -29.53
C ILE A 756 -1.32 -1.33 -29.19
N VAL A 757 -2.31 -1.32 -28.30
CA VAL A 757 -3.12 -2.48 -27.93
C VAL A 757 -4.60 -2.16 -28.15
N PRO A 758 -5.42 -3.08 -28.68
CA PRO A 758 -6.87 -2.87 -28.82
C PRO A 758 -7.52 -2.49 -27.48
N ALA A 759 -8.50 -1.60 -27.54
CA ALA A 759 -9.02 -0.85 -26.40
C ALA A 759 -10.55 -0.88 -26.36
N ALA A 760 -11.20 -0.84 -25.20
CA ALA A 760 -12.66 -0.87 -25.16
C ALA A 760 -13.24 0.48 -25.64
N LEU A 761 -12.72 1.57 -25.09
CA LEU A 761 -12.87 2.91 -25.65
C LEU A 761 -11.60 3.32 -26.39
N ARG A 762 -11.72 4.25 -27.33
CA ARG A 762 -10.58 4.93 -27.92
C ARG A 762 -10.69 6.42 -27.76
N ARG A 763 -9.55 7.06 -27.56
CA ARG A 763 -9.41 8.50 -27.64
C ARG A 763 -8.29 8.84 -28.62
N THR A 764 -8.48 9.95 -29.31
CA THR A 764 -7.43 10.59 -30.11
C THR A 764 -6.70 11.61 -29.25
N ASN A 765 -5.56 12.08 -29.74
CA ASN A 765 -4.72 13.11 -29.15
C ASN A 765 -4.08 12.74 -27.80
N HIS A 766 -3.42 11.58 -27.75
CA HIS A 766 -2.38 11.35 -26.73
C HIS A 766 -1.33 12.46 -26.85
N LEU A 767 -1.00 13.13 -25.76
CA LEU A 767 -0.30 14.41 -25.82
C LEU A 767 1.19 14.27 -25.51
N LEU A 768 2.04 14.84 -26.37
CA LEU A 768 3.46 15.05 -26.12
C LEU A 768 3.74 16.53 -25.90
N ASP A 769 3.72 16.96 -24.65
CA ASP A 769 3.88 18.35 -24.27
C ASP A 769 5.33 18.61 -23.80
N ASN A 770 6.10 19.36 -24.57
CA ASN A 770 7.49 19.67 -24.24
C ASN A 770 8.39 18.45 -23.93
N VAL A 771 8.24 17.35 -24.69
CA VAL A 771 9.07 16.15 -24.52
C VAL A 771 10.43 16.33 -25.20
N SER A 772 11.50 15.88 -24.56
CA SER A 772 12.88 15.91 -25.07
C SER A 772 13.43 14.50 -25.32
N PHE A 773 14.42 14.40 -26.21
CA PHE A 773 15.00 13.13 -26.64
C PHE A 773 16.53 13.16 -26.54
N SER A 774 17.12 12.05 -26.07
CA SER A 774 18.58 11.91 -25.96
C SER A 774 19.31 11.90 -27.33
N ASN A 775 18.65 11.37 -28.35
CA ASN A 775 19.10 11.36 -29.74
C ASN A 775 18.12 12.16 -30.61
N ALA A 776 18.44 12.33 -31.91
CA ALA A 776 17.55 13.01 -32.84
C ALA A 776 16.15 12.36 -32.80
N PRO A 777 15.07 13.10 -32.55
CA PRO A 777 13.75 12.52 -32.27
C PRO A 777 13.23 11.65 -33.42
N GLN A 778 13.58 12.00 -34.67
CA GLN A 778 13.23 11.23 -35.88
C GLN A 778 13.90 9.85 -35.98
N SER A 779 14.92 9.56 -35.15
CA SER A 779 15.56 8.23 -35.11
C SER A 779 14.79 7.21 -34.27
N THR A 780 13.83 7.64 -33.43
CA THR A 780 13.09 6.71 -32.57
C THR A 780 12.29 5.72 -33.39
N ASN A 781 12.25 4.48 -32.95
CA ASN A 781 11.44 3.44 -33.57
C ASN A 781 9.96 3.66 -33.27
N ILE A 782 9.08 3.56 -34.28
CA ILE A 782 7.62 3.56 -34.07
C ILE A 782 7.00 2.41 -34.85
N PHE A 783 6.45 1.43 -34.14
CA PHE A 783 5.86 0.24 -34.76
C PHE A 783 4.38 0.14 -34.45
N PHE A 784 3.54 0.34 -35.46
CA PHE A 784 2.12 0.02 -35.41
C PHE A 784 1.79 -1.22 -36.26
N PRO A 785 0.69 -1.94 -35.96
CA PRO A 785 0.18 -2.98 -36.84
C PRO A 785 -0.27 -2.41 -38.19
N GLU A 786 -0.29 -3.26 -39.22
CA GLU A 786 -0.90 -2.93 -40.51
C GLU A 786 -2.42 -3.03 -40.42
N TYR A 787 -3.11 -2.07 -41.02
CA TYR A 787 -4.57 -2.07 -41.13
C TYR A 787 -5.03 -1.89 -42.59
N PRO A 788 -5.12 -2.96 -43.39
CA PRO A 788 -5.45 -2.89 -44.82
C PRO A 788 -6.96 -2.74 -45.10
N THR A 789 -7.31 -2.21 -46.27
CA THR A 789 -8.70 -1.92 -46.70
C THR A 789 -9.52 -3.13 -47.18
N SER A 790 -8.91 -4.31 -47.37
CA SER A 790 -9.49 -5.36 -48.22
C SER A 790 -10.59 -6.23 -47.56
N ASN A 791 -11.06 -5.92 -46.34
CA ASN A 791 -11.94 -6.81 -45.56
C ASN A 791 -13.24 -6.18 -45.02
N TYR A 792 -13.70 -5.02 -45.52
CA TYR A 792 -14.85 -4.30 -44.92
C TYR A 792 -16.24 -4.92 -45.16
N SER A 793 -16.35 -5.99 -45.94
CA SER A 793 -17.62 -6.69 -46.12
C SER A 793 -17.50 -8.14 -45.67
N SER A 794 -17.96 -8.46 -44.46
CA SER A 794 -18.95 -9.51 -44.23
C SER A 794 -18.95 -10.02 -42.78
N SER A 795 -20.17 -10.17 -42.29
CA SER A 795 -20.61 -10.98 -41.15
C SER A 795 -20.44 -10.36 -39.76
N GLY A 796 -21.54 -10.42 -38.99
CA GLY A 796 -21.61 -10.10 -37.56
C GLY A 796 -20.66 -10.99 -36.75
N SER A 797 -19.38 -10.68 -36.83
CA SER A 797 -18.30 -11.45 -36.26
C SER A 797 -18.30 -11.29 -34.73
N THR A 798 -18.55 -12.41 -34.04
CA THR A 798 -18.45 -12.57 -32.57
C THR A 798 -17.00 -12.53 -32.06
N VAL A 799 -16.04 -12.08 -32.88
CA VAL A 799 -14.61 -12.07 -32.57
C VAL A 799 -14.31 -11.06 -31.44
N PRO A 800 -13.61 -11.48 -30.36
CA PRO A 800 -13.29 -10.63 -29.22
C PRO A 800 -12.50 -9.35 -29.57
N VAL A 801 -12.73 -8.31 -28.78
CA VAL A 801 -12.05 -6.99 -28.79
C VAL A 801 -10.53 -7.08 -28.71
N THR A 802 -10.01 -8.22 -28.23
CA THR A 802 -8.60 -8.45 -27.93
C THR A 802 -7.74 -8.76 -29.17
N THR A 803 -8.33 -8.75 -30.37
CA THR A 803 -7.63 -9.05 -31.62
C THR A 803 -7.46 -7.80 -32.46
N THR A 804 -6.28 -7.62 -33.06
CA THR A 804 -6.02 -6.52 -34.00
C THR A 804 -6.94 -6.65 -35.20
N ARG A 805 -7.88 -5.72 -35.33
CA ARG A 805 -8.95 -5.77 -36.34
C ARG A 805 -8.95 -4.51 -37.20
N PRO A 806 -8.71 -4.60 -38.53
CA PRO A 806 -8.81 -3.44 -39.41
C PRO A 806 -10.24 -2.94 -39.56
N ASP A 807 -11.23 -3.80 -39.33
CA ASP A 807 -12.66 -3.47 -39.36
C ASP A 807 -13.19 -2.91 -38.01
N ASP A 808 -12.30 -2.56 -37.07
CA ASP A 808 -12.69 -2.08 -35.75
C ASP A 808 -11.91 -0.83 -35.32
N PRO A 809 -12.56 0.35 -35.20
CA PRO A 809 -11.89 1.60 -34.81
C PRO A 809 -11.24 1.52 -33.42
N ARG A 810 -11.57 0.52 -32.60
CA ARG A 810 -10.88 0.23 -31.34
C ARG A 810 -9.45 -0.26 -31.50
N SER A 811 -9.08 -0.74 -32.67
CA SER A 811 -7.73 -1.21 -32.94
C SER A 811 -6.83 -0.09 -33.48
N TRP A 812 -7.37 0.88 -34.21
CA TRP A 812 -6.59 1.82 -35.02
C TRP A 812 -6.97 3.30 -34.87
N GLY A 813 -8.08 3.62 -34.21
CA GLY A 813 -8.62 4.99 -34.12
C GLY A 813 -7.96 5.86 -33.06
N PHE A 814 -6.66 6.10 -33.20
CA PHE A 814 -5.84 6.89 -32.27
C PHE A 814 -5.03 7.96 -33.01
N SER A 815 -4.56 8.96 -32.27
CA SER A 815 -3.53 9.90 -32.73
C SER A 815 -2.66 10.33 -31.56
N ILE A 816 -1.41 10.66 -31.83
CA ILE A 816 -0.47 11.24 -30.87
C ILE A 816 -0.18 12.66 -31.32
N TYR A 817 -0.58 13.66 -30.54
CA TYR A 817 -0.46 15.07 -30.87
C TYR A 817 0.82 15.67 -30.29
N ASP A 818 1.61 16.31 -31.16
CA ASP A 818 2.87 16.97 -30.84
C ASP A 818 2.71 18.49 -31.05
N PRO A 819 2.10 19.21 -30.09
CA PRO A 819 1.81 20.64 -30.21
C PRO A 819 3.07 21.48 -30.45
N ALA A 820 4.16 21.17 -29.75
CA ALA A 820 5.41 21.91 -29.83
C ALA A 820 6.29 21.51 -31.03
N GLY A 821 6.05 20.34 -31.62
CA GLY A 821 6.88 19.81 -32.70
C GLY A 821 8.19 19.20 -32.20
N ASN A 822 8.30 18.84 -30.92
CA ASN A 822 9.57 18.35 -30.38
C ASN A 822 9.93 16.97 -30.91
N LEU A 823 8.93 16.13 -31.21
CA LEU A 823 9.14 14.81 -31.81
C LEU A 823 9.23 14.93 -33.34
N THR A 824 8.23 15.57 -33.94
CA THR A 824 8.00 15.63 -35.39
C THR A 824 8.84 16.70 -36.10
N GLN A 825 9.45 17.62 -35.35
CA GLN A 825 10.12 18.83 -35.84
C GLN A 825 9.18 19.85 -36.51
N ILE A 826 7.87 19.61 -36.47
CA ILE A 826 6.85 20.48 -37.05
C ILE A 826 5.73 20.69 -36.01
N PRO A 827 5.59 21.90 -35.44
CA PRO A 827 4.57 22.19 -34.44
C PRO A 827 3.16 21.87 -34.92
N GLY A 828 2.32 21.38 -34.01
CA GLY A 828 0.91 21.13 -34.26
C GLY A 828 0.62 19.93 -35.18
N THR A 829 1.56 19.00 -35.33
CA THR A 829 1.35 17.78 -36.11
C THR A 829 0.95 16.60 -35.21
N SER A 830 0.43 15.54 -35.85
CA SER A 830 0.06 14.30 -35.19
C SER A 830 0.78 13.11 -35.82
N ILE A 831 1.03 12.06 -35.03
CA ILE A 831 1.40 10.73 -35.51
C ILE A 831 0.16 9.82 -35.50
N ILE A 832 -0.03 9.07 -36.58
CA ILE A 832 -1.15 8.14 -36.79
C ILE A 832 -0.66 6.78 -37.33
N GLY A 833 -1.53 5.77 -37.24
CA GLY A 833 -1.34 4.45 -37.86
C GLY A 833 -1.73 4.42 -39.34
N SER A 834 -1.57 3.27 -40.01
CA SER A 834 -1.80 3.11 -41.46
C SER A 834 -3.26 2.97 -41.91
N HIS A 835 -4.24 3.06 -41.00
CA HIS A 835 -5.63 2.79 -41.37
C HIS A 835 -6.17 3.89 -42.28
N PRO A 836 -6.68 3.60 -43.50
CA PRO A 836 -6.98 4.63 -44.51
C PRO A 836 -8.02 5.68 -44.10
N TRP A 837 -8.90 5.36 -43.16
CA TRP A 837 -9.81 6.36 -42.55
C TRP A 837 -9.07 7.54 -41.90
N MET A 838 -7.85 7.32 -41.41
CA MET A 838 -7.01 8.35 -40.79
C MET A 838 -6.25 9.20 -41.81
N HIS A 839 -6.25 8.81 -43.09
CA HIS A 839 -5.45 9.42 -44.16
C HIS A 839 -6.31 10.28 -45.10
N VAL A 840 -5.76 11.41 -45.51
CA VAL A 840 -6.31 12.32 -46.55
C VAL A 840 -5.28 12.63 -47.65
N GLY A 841 -4.14 11.93 -47.65
CA GLY A 841 -3.19 11.88 -48.76
C GLY A 841 -2.00 12.84 -48.66
N ASN A 842 -1.88 13.59 -47.56
CA ASN A 842 -0.76 14.51 -47.31
C ASN A 842 0.19 14.02 -46.19
N GLU A 843 0.05 12.78 -45.74
CA GLU A 843 0.84 12.25 -44.63
C GLU A 843 2.22 11.75 -45.08
N THR A 844 3.23 11.93 -44.23
CA THR A 844 4.60 11.48 -44.49
C THR A 844 4.92 10.27 -43.62
N PRO A 845 5.45 9.16 -44.18
CA PRO A 845 5.87 8.02 -43.37
C PRO A 845 6.92 8.40 -42.33
N TRP A 846 6.82 7.83 -41.13
CA TRP A 846 7.84 8.00 -40.10
C TRP A 846 9.16 7.34 -40.54
N PRO A 847 10.32 8.04 -40.48
CA PRO A 847 11.56 7.56 -41.08
C PRO A 847 12.02 6.19 -40.57
N ASN A 848 11.91 5.95 -39.27
CA ASN A 848 12.27 4.69 -38.63
C ASN A 848 11.03 3.99 -38.05
N GLY A 849 9.99 3.87 -38.87
CA GLY A 849 8.70 3.37 -38.45
C GLY A 849 8.13 2.29 -39.35
N THR A 850 7.17 1.56 -38.83
CA THR A 850 6.34 0.62 -39.61
C THR A 850 4.90 1.01 -39.39
N HIS A 851 4.20 1.32 -40.49
CA HIS A 851 2.79 1.73 -40.49
C HIS A 851 2.50 2.98 -39.64
N ALA A 852 3.51 3.85 -39.45
CA ALA A 852 3.41 5.10 -38.71
C ALA A 852 3.62 6.30 -39.64
N PHE A 853 2.79 7.33 -39.49
CA PHE A 853 2.79 8.48 -40.40
C PHE A 853 2.60 9.79 -39.63
N VAL A 854 3.24 10.85 -40.10
CA VAL A 854 3.12 12.23 -39.61
C VAL A 854 2.10 12.97 -40.46
N THR A 855 1.20 13.73 -39.83
CA THR A 855 0.19 14.54 -40.50
C THR A 855 0.03 15.90 -39.82
N THR A 856 -0.32 16.94 -40.59
CA THR A 856 -0.68 18.27 -40.04
C THR A 856 -2.11 18.31 -39.52
N ASN A 857 -2.86 17.23 -39.70
CA ASN A 857 -4.23 17.15 -39.23
C ASN A 857 -4.27 16.91 -37.71
N LYS A 858 -5.27 17.52 -37.07
CA LYS A 858 -5.65 17.23 -35.69
C LYS A 858 -6.90 16.36 -35.68
N PHE A 859 -7.04 15.50 -34.68
CA PHE A 859 -8.13 14.54 -34.64
C PHE A 859 -9.04 14.76 -33.45
N GLY A 860 -10.32 14.43 -33.58
CA GLY A 860 -11.24 14.25 -32.48
C GLY A 860 -11.74 12.81 -32.48
N HIS A 861 -12.51 12.43 -31.47
CA HIS A 861 -13.13 11.11 -31.42
C HIS A 861 -14.64 11.27 -31.29
N LEU A 862 -15.36 10.96 -32.35
CA LEU A 862 -16.82 10.99 -32.40
C LEU A 862 -17.37 9.77 -31.67
N PHE A 863 -18.31 10.01 -30.76
CA PHE A 863 -19.10 8.99 -30.11
C PHE A 863 -20.59 9.25 -30.40
N VAL A 864 -21.28 8.21 -30.84
CA VAL A 864 -22.73 8.21 -31.07
C VAL A 864 -23.35 7.21 -30.10
N GLU A 865 -24.31 7.69 -29.30
CA GLU A 865 -24.97 6.93 -28.24
C GLU A 865 -26.49 6.97 -28.42
N HIS A 866 -27.18 5.89 -28.07
CA HIS A 866 -28.64 5.85 -28.07
C HIS A 866 -29.17 5.97 -26.64
N LEU A 867 -30.08 6.91 -26.40
CA LEU A 867 -30.75 7.08 -25.10
C LEU A 867 -32.07 6.29 -25.10
N LYS A 868 -32.29 5.56 -24.00
CA LYS A 868 -33.20 4.41 -23.85
C LYS A 868 -34.64 4.67 -24.31
N ALA A 869 -35.16 3.84 -25.23
CA ALA A 869 -36.58 3.49 -25.22
C ALA A 869 -36.82 2.24 -24.37
N SER A 870 -37.75 2.34 -23.42
CA SER A 870 -38.44 1.24 -22.75
C SER A 870 -37.60 -0.02 -22.39
N GLY A 871 -36.79 0.08 -21.34
CA GLY A 871 -36.63 -1.02 -20.37
C GLY A 871 -35.88 -2.30 -20.75
N ASN A 872 -35.29 -2.44 -21.95
CA ASN A 872 -34.43 -3.59 -22.28
C ASN A 872 -33.04 -3.14 -22.76
N PRO A 873 -31.96 -3.36 -21.99
CA PRO A 873 -30.60 -2.91 -22.33
C PRO A 873 -29.95 -3.63 -23.53
N ASN A 874 -30.63 -4.62 -24.13
CA ASN A 874 -30.07 -5.48 -25.20
C ASN A 874 -30.67 -5.24 -26.60
N GLN A 875 -31.44 -4.17 -26.82
CA GLN A 875 -31.94 -3.87 -28.18
C GLN A 875 -30.88 -3.12 -28.98
N ASP A 876 -30.31 -3.81 -29.97
CA ASP A 876 -29.40 -3.27 -30.98
C ASP A 876 -30.10 -2.14 -31.76
N PRO A 877 -29.56 -0.90 -31.78
CA PRO A 877 -30.13 0.23 -32.52
C PRO A 877 -30.06 0.07 -34.05
N GLY A 878 -29.50 -1.02 -34.54
CA GLY A 878 -29.28 -1.27 -35.96
C GLY A 878 -27.87 -0.86 -36.38
N LEU A 879 -27.50 -1.26 -37.59
CA LEU A 879 -26.18 -0.99 -38.14
C LEU A 879 -26.03 0.50 -38.48
N VAL A 880 -25.09 1.17 -37.83
CA VAL A 880 -24.69 2.57 -38.12
C VAL A 880 -23.58 2.57 -39.15
N THR A 881 -23.71 3.42 -40.17
CA THR A 881 -22.70 3.64 -41.21
C THR A 881 -22.03 4.99 -41.00
N PHE A 882 -20.73 5.05 -41.26
CA PHE A 882 -19.97 6.30 -41.25
C PHE A 882 -19.40 6.55 -42.65
N ASP A 883 -19.62 7.76 -43.14
CA ASP A 883 -19.09 8.22 -44.42
C ASP A 883 -18.25 9.47 -44.21
N ARG A 884 -17.09 9.51 -44.89
CA ARG A 884 -16.29 10.74 -44.99
C ARG A 884 -16.48 11.32 -46.38
N LEU A 885 -17.07 12.51 -46.45
CA LEU A 885 -17.41 13.22 -47.68
C LEU A 885 -16.47 14.41 -47.87
N HIS A 886 -15.86 14.54 -49.05
CA HIS A 886 -15.11 15.73 -49.43
C HIS A 886 -15.95 16.63 -50.34
N THR A 887 -15.85 17.96 -50.15
CA THR A 887 -16.58 18.97 -50.95
C THR A 887 -16.39 18.87 -52.47
N ASN A 888 -15.35 18.15 -52.94
CA ASN A 888 -15.03 17.96 -54.36
C ASN A 888 -15.09 16.48 -54.83
N SER A 889 -15.57 15.53 -54.02
CA SER A 889 -15.76 14.12 -54.42
C SER A 889 -17.07 13.54 -53.89
N SER A 890 -17.67 12.60 -54.63
CA SER A 890 -18.56 11.62 -53.98
C SER A 890 -17.73 10.79 -52.98
N GLN A 891 -18.30 10.45 -51.82
CA GLN A 891 -17.79 9.56 -50.76
C GLN A 891 -16.32 9.12 -50.92
N ASP A 892 -15.41 9.70 -50.13
CA ASP A 892 -13.97 9.37 -50.16
C ASP A 892 -13.63 8.15 -49.27
N ALA A 893 -14.38 7.95 -48.18
CA ALA A 893 -14.28 6.73 -47.37
C ALA A 893 -15.66 6.32 -46.82
N HIS A 894 -15.89 5.02 -46.74
CA HIS A 894 -17.10 4.39 -46.18
C HIS A 894 -16.72 3.36 -45.13
N PHE A 895 -17.46 3.32 -44.03
CA PHE A 895 -17.26 2.34 -42.97
C PHE A 895 -18.60 1.85 -42.40
N ASP A 896 -18.87 0.55 -42.55
CA ASP A 896 -19.97 -0.13 -41.89
C ASP A 896 -19.56 -0.46 -40.44
N ASN A 897 -20.16 0.19 -39.42
CA ASN A 897 -19.79 -0.05 -38.01
C ASN A 897 -20.67 -1.14 -37.37
N TYR A 898 -20.21 -2.39 -37.49
CA TYR A 898 -20.89 -3.61 -37.05
C TYR A 898 -20.95 -3.86 -35.53
N TYR A 899 -20.32 -3.06 -34.68
CA TYR A 899 -20.06 -3.45 -33.28
C TYR A 899 -20.60 -2.44 -32.23
N ILE A 900 -20.91 -2.90 -31.01
CA ILE A 900 -21.46 -2.09 -29.89
C ILE A 900 -20.68 -2.38 -28.58
N VAL A 901 -20.08 -1.36 -27.94
CA VAL A 901 -19.73 -1.38 -26.49
C VAL A 901 -20.70 -0.45 -25.77
N ASP A 902 -21.33 -0.88 -24.68
CA ASP A 902 -22.11 0.00 -23.80
C ASP A 902 -23.08 0.96 -24.52
N LEU A 903 -23.70 0.51 -25.62
CA LEU A 903 -24.61 1.30 -26.49
C LEU A 903 -23.95 2.45 -27.28
N ARG A 904 -22.61 2.45 -27.42
CA ARG A 904 -21.81 3.50 -28.09
C ARG A 904 -21.18 2.99 -29.39
N LYS A 905 -21.26 3.80 -30.44
CA LYS A 905 -20.44 3.71 -31.66
C LYS A 905 -19.35 4.77 -31.58
N GLN A 906 -18.13 4.45 -32.02
CA GLN A 906 -16.99 5.38 -31.95
C GLN A 906 -16.24 5.43 -33.28
N MET A 907 -15.75 6.61 -33.65
CA MET A 907 -15.00 6.84 -34.89
C MET A 907 -14.09 8.06 -34.75
N PRO A 908 -12.80 7.99 -35.11
CA PRO A 908 -11.97 9.19 -35.20
C PRO A 908 -12.46 10.12 -36.32
N VAL A 909 -12.38 11.42 -36.07
CA VAL A 909 -12.71 12.50 -37.02
C VAL A 909 -11.53 13.45 -37.15
N ILE A 910 -11.34 14.03 -38.33
CA ILE A 910 -10.35 15.08 -38.57
C ILE A 910 -10.99 16.42 -38.23
N LEU A 911 -10.34 17.20 -37.37
CA LEU A 911 -10.77 18.52 -36.94
C LEU A 911 -10.22 19.60 -37.88
N ASN A 912 -10.89 20.74 -37.93
CA ASN A 912 -10.44 21.94 -38.64
C ASN A 912 -10.30 21.76 -40.16
N ARG A 913 -11.20 20.98 -40.76
CA ARG A 913 -11.27 20.70 -42.20
C ARG A 913 -12.68 21.01 -42.73
N PRO A 914 -12.95 22.25 -43.17
CA PRO A 914 -14.29 22.63 -43.67
C PRO A 914 -14.64 21.92 -44.98
N ASP A 915 -13.64 21.38 -45.68
CA ASP A 915 -13.82 20.58 -46.88
C ASP A 915 -14.24 19.12 -46.59
N ILE A 916 -14.25 18.69 -45.32
CA ILE A 916 -14.68 17.36 -44.89
C ILE A 916 -16.01 17.44 -44.12
N THR A 917 -16.96 16.60 -44.48
CA THR A 917 -18.18 16.32 -43.70
C THR A 917 -18.23 14.84 -43.36
N TYR A 918 -18.52 14.51 -42.10
CA TYR A 918 -18.74 13.12 -41.67
C TYR A 918 -20.24 12.83 -41.62
N ALA A 919 -20.74 11.94 -42.47
CA ALA A 919 -22.13 11.52 -42.43
C ALA A 919 -22.30 10.25 -41.58
N VAL A 920 -23.33 10.25 -40.74
CA VAL A 920 -23.74 9.13 -39.89
C VAL A 920 -25.12 8.68 -40.39
N GLY A 921 -25.18 7.44 -40.85
CA GLY A 921 -26.38 6.82 -41.43
C GLY A 921 -26.77 5.51 -40.74
N TRP A 922 -27.93 4.96 -41.10
CA TRP A 922 -28.46 3.69 -40.56
C TRP A 922 -28.85 2.75 -41.70
N LYS A 923 -28.27 1.54 -41.74
CA LYS A 923 -28.54 0.54 -42.80
C LYS A 923 -29.89 -0.15 -42.62
N THR A 924 -30.34 -0.28 -41.37
CA THR A 924 -31.70 -0.71 -41.00
C THR A 924 -32.21 0.23 -39.93
N VAL A 925 -33.09 1.15 -40.30
CA VAL A 925 -33.81 1.98 -39.32
C VAL A 925 -34.82 1.07 -38.60
N PRO A 926 -34.85 0.98 -37.26
CA PRO A 926 -35.84 0.18 -36.55
C PRO A 926 -37.25 0.54 -37.02
N SER A 927 -38.10 -0.46 -37.32
CA SER A 927 -39.45 -0.26 -37.85
C SER A 927 -40.38 0.53 -36.92
N SER A 928 -39.96 0.76 -35.67
CA SER A 928 -40.52 1.77 -34.79
C SER A 928 -39.53 2.93 -34.61
N LEU A 929 -39.46 3.84 -35.59
CA LEU A 929 -38.91 5.18 -35.38
C LEU A 929 -39.57 5.90 -34.19
N ALA A 930 -40.81 5.51 -33.85
CA ALA A 930 -41.52 5.92 -32.62
C ALA A 930 -40.88 5.40 -31.29
N ALA A 931 -39.82 4.60 -31.34
CA ALA A 931 -39.12 4.04 -30.19
C ALA A 931 -37.63 4.45 -30.11
N LEU A 932 -37.20 5.51 -30.79
CA LEU A 932 -35.88 6.12 -30.58
C LEU A 932 -36.10 7.56 -30.08
N PRO A 933 -36.34 7.77 -28.76
CA PRO A 933 -36.70 9.08 -28.26
C PRO A 933 -35.54 10.09 -28.35
N GLU A 934 -34.28 9.62 -28.31
CA GLU A 934 -33.13 10.53 -28.17
C GLU A 934 -31.82 9.86 -28.68
N ILE A 935 -31.10 10.52 -29.60
CA ILE A 935 -29.72 10.17 -30.00
C ILE A 935 -28.77 11.19 -29.40
N SER A 936 -27.70 10.73 -28.76
CA SER A 936 -26.66 11.56 -28.20
C SER A 936 -25.38 11.49 -29.02
N VAL A 937 -24.76 12.63 -29.23
CA VAL A 937 -23.50 12.75 -29.96
C VAL A 937 -22.52 13.58 -29.17
N ARG A 938 -21.27 13.12 -29.09
CA ARG A 938 -20.15 13.93 -28.58
C ARG A 938 -18.92 13.75 -29.45
N VAL A 939 -18.07 14.77 -29.49
CA VAL A 939 -16.73 14.68 -30.07
C VAL A 939 -15.71 15.00 -28.98
N GLY A 940 -14.97 13.98 -28.55
CA GLY A 940 -13.90 14.13 -27.56
C GLY A 940 -12.59 14.61 -28.18
N GLY A 941 -11.70 15.16 -27.35
CA GLY A 941 -10.35 15.57 -27.76
C GLY A 941 -10.26 16.92 -28.48
N MET A 942 -11.32 17.73 -28.47
CA MET A 942 -11.35 19.06 -29.07
C MET A 942 -10.81 20.13 -28.11
N SER A 943 -10.09 21.10 -28.65
CA SER A 943 -9.73 22.36 -27.99
C SER A 943 -10.79 23.44 -28.25
N PRO A 944 -10.80 24.56 -27.50
CA PRO A 944 -11.79 25.65 -27.68
C PRO A 944 -11.83 26.25 -29.09
N THR A 945 -10.74 26.13 -29.86
CA THR A 945 -10.64 26.62 -31.23
C THR A 945 -10.97 25.57 -32.28
N ASP A 946 -11.18 24.31 -31.89
CA ASP A 946 -11.38 23.24 -32.86
C ASP A 946 -12.83 23.20 -33.36
N ARG A 947 -12.99 22.73 -34.60
CA ARG A 947 -14.29 22.56 -35.25
C ARG A 947 -14.42 21.29 -36.07
N VAL A 948 -15.64 20.77 -36.20
CA VAL A 948 -15.98 19.63 -37.05
C VAL A 948 -17.46 19.68 -37.49
N ILE A 949 -17.74 19.23 -38.71
CA ILE A 949 -19.10 19.13 -39.26
C ILE A 949 -19.51 17.65 -39.33
N ILE A 950 -20.62 17.33 -38.65
CA ILE A 950 -21.22 16.00 -38.66
C ILE A 950 -22.62 16.08 -39.28
N ARG A 951 -22.92 15.25 -40.28
CA ARG A 951 -24.24 15.11 -40.89
C ARG A 951 -24.94 13.85 -40.36
N PHE A 952 -26.22 13.95 -40.03
CA PHE A 952 -27.05 12.81 -39.63
C PHE A 952 -28.16 12.55 -40.65
N ASP A 953 -28.20 11.33 -41.17
CA ASP A 953 -29.12 10.88 -42.22
C ASP A 953 -30.33 10.14 -41.59
N VAL A 954 -31.07 10.83 -40.71
CA VAL A 954 -32.10 10.26 -39.80
C VAL A 954 -33.49 10.88 -39.92
N GLY A 955 -33.64 11.90 -40.76
CA GLY A 955 -34.86 12.68 -40.86
C GLY A 955 -34.97 13.79 -39.81
N ARG A 956 -35.89 14.72 -40.07
CA ARG A 956 -36.00 16.00 -39.36
C ARG A 956 -36.39 15.82 -37.88
N PRO A 957 -35.54 16.23 -36.91
CA PRO A 957 -35.88 16.19 -35.48
C PRO A 957 -36.86 17.31 -35.11
N ASN A 958 -37.60 17.11 -34.01
CA ASN A 958 -38.44 18.14 -33.42
C ASN A 958 -37.58 19.22 -32.75
N THR A 959 -36.55 18.79 -32.02
CA THR A 959 -35.64 19.66 -31.28
C THR A 959 -34.22 19.10 -31.29
N VAL A 960 -33.22 19.99 -31.32
CA VAL A 960 -31.82 19.63 -31.01
C VAL A 960 -31.42 20.38 -29.74
N LEU A 961 -30.99 19.61 -28.75
CA LEU A 961 -30.54 20.10 -27.46
C LEU A 961 -29.01 20.04 -27.39
N TYR A 962 -28.44 21.03 -26.72
CA TYR A 962 -27.04 21.05 -26.31
C TYR A 962 -26.97 21.01 -24.79
N ASP A 963 -26.26 20.01 -24.28
CA ASP A 963 -25.91 19.86 -22.89
C ASP A 963 -24.39 20.10 -22.76
N SER A 964 -24.02 21.00 -21.85
CA SER A 964 -22.63 21.23 -21.49
C SER A 964 -22.48 20.91 -20.01
N SER A 965 -21.31 20.43 -19.60
CA SER A 965 -21.08 20.08 -18.18
C SER A 965 -21.30 21.22 -17.19
N THR A 966 -21.44 22.48 -17.66
CA THR A 966 -21.61 23.70 -16.87
C THR A 966 -22.92 24.46 -17.09
N SER A 967 -23.85 24.00 -17.93
CA SER A 967 -25.13 24.71 -18.19
C SER A 967 -26.28 23.75 -18.49
N PRO A 968 -27.51 24.07 -18.05
CA PRO A 968 -28.68 23.21 -18.27
C PRO A 968 -28.97 23.02 -19.77
N ARG A 969 -29.62 21.90 -20.13
CA ARG A 969 -30.05 21.58 -21.51
C ARG A 969 -30.66 22.80 -22.21
N THR A 970 -30.02 23.27 -23.27
CA THR A 970 -30.50 24.41 -24.07
C THR A 970 -30.86 23.95 -25.47
N GLN A 971 -31.99 24.45 -25.99
CA GLN A 971 -32.33 24.25 -27.39
C GLN A 971 -31.36 25.05 -28.26
N LEU A 972 -30.70 24.36 -29.20
CA LEU A 972 -29.85 24.99 -30.20
C LEU A 972 -30.71 25.79 -31.19
N ALA A 973 -30.14 26.89 -31.69
CA ALA A 973 -30.80 27.65 -32.75
C ALA A 973 -30.67 26.92 -34.10
N VAL A 974 -31.80 26.75 -34.81
CA VAL A 974 -31.81 26.32 -36.21
C VAL A 974 -31.28 27.47 -37.06
N ALA A 975 -30.22 27.23 -37.82
CA ALA A 975 -29.78 28.19 -38.82
C ALA A 975 -30.66 28.10 -40.08
N THR A 976 -31.05 29.25 -40.63
CA THR A 976 -31.91 29.33 -41.82
C THR A 976 -31.14 29.29 -43.14
N ASP A 977 -29.81 29.37 -43.09
CA ASP A 977 -28.89 29.41 -44.23
C ASP A 977 -27.74 28.45 -43.95
N GLN A 978 -27.52 27.49 -44.86
CA GLN A 978 -26.48 26.47 -44.77
C GLN A 978 -25.07 27.08 -44.73
N ASP A 979 -24.80 28.05 -45.60
CA ASP A 979 -23.47 28.65 -45.74
C ASP A 979 -23.12 29.44 -44.47
N ALA A 980 -24.10 30.14 -43.90
CA ALA A 980 -23.93 30.83 -42.62
C ALA A 980 -23.75 29.85 -41.45
N ALA A 981 -24.52 28.75 -41.43
CA ALA A 981 -24.51 27.75 -40.35
C ALA A 981 -23.21 26.96 -40.24
N LEU A 982 -22.61 26.67 -41.40
CA LEU A 982 -21.43 25.82 -41.54
C LEU A 982 -20.15 26.63 -41.81
N SER A 983 -20.23 27.97 -41.75
CA SER A 983 -19.07 28.85 -41.93
C SER A 983 -18.10 28.80 -40.75
N ASP A 984 -16.83 29.04 -41.03
CA ASP A 984 -15.76 29.14 -40.01
C ASP A 984 -15.91 30.36 -39.07
N GLU A 985 -16.85 31.28 -39.33
CA GLU A 985 -17.12 32.46 -38.48
C GLU A 985 -18.02 32.15 -37.27
N VAL A 986 -18.60 30.94 -37.23
CA VAL A 986 -19.51 30.52 -36.15
C VAL A 986 -18.72 30.24 -34.87
N SER A 987 -19.06 30.96 -33.79
CA SER A 987 -18.35 30.88 -32.49
C SER A 987 -19.03 30.02 -31.41
N LYS A 988 -20.21 29.46 -31.72
CA LYS A 988 -21.01 28.59 -30.84
C LYS A 988 -21.60 27.44 -31.64
N PRO A 989 -21.85 26.27 -31.05
CA PRO A 989 -22.45 25.16 -31.79
C PRO A 989 -23.77 25.59 -32.46
N THR A 990 -23.98 25.15 -33.70
CA THR A 990 -25.18 25.43 -34.51
C THR A 990 -25.61 24.18 -35.26
N TYR A 991 -26.86 24.15 -35.73
CA TYR A 991 -27.29 23.11 -36.67
C TYR A 991 -28.13 23.68 -37.81
N PHE A 992 -28.08 22.98 -38.93
CA PHE A 992 -28.86 23.22 -40.14
C PHE A 992 -29.59 21.94 -40.55
N VAL A 993 -30.79 22.06 -41.10
CA VAL A 993 -31.55 20.92 -41.64
C VAL A 993 -31.80 21.18 -43.11
N ASP A 994 -31.33 20.28 -43.98
CA ASP A 994 -31.54 20.40 -45.42
C ASP A 994 -32.95 19.97 -45.85
N ASP A 995 -33.29 20.19 -47.12
CA ASP A 995 -34.60 19.85 -47.68
C ASP A 995 -34.90 18.33 -47.66
N ALA A 996 -33.87 17.50 -47.59
CA ALA A 996 -33.99 16.05 -47.46
C ALA A 996 -34.18 15.61 -45.99
N GLY A 997 -34.12 16.54 -45.04
CA GLY A 997 -34.25 16.28 -43.61
C GLY A 997 -32.98 15.80 -42.94
N ASN A 998 -31.81 15.91 -43.60
CA ASN A 998 -30.52 15.61 -42.99
C ASN A 998 -30.11 16.76 -42.06
N VAL A 999 -29.55 16.40 -40.92
CA VAL A 999 -29.14 17.39 -39.91
C VAL A 999 -27.63 17.57 -39.96
N TYR A 1000 -27.18 18.78 -40.25
CA TYR A 1000 -25.77 19.17 -40.19
C TYR A 1000 -25.52 19.85 -38.86
N LEU A 1001 -24.68 19.22 -38.04
CA LEU A 1001 -24.24 19.75 -36.77
C LEU A 1001 -22.83 20.32 -36.93
N HIS A 1002 -22.71 21.64 -36.75
CA HIS A 1002 -21.42 22.31 -36.71
C HIS A 1002 -20.97 22.42 -35.25
N ILE A 1003 -20.02 21.58 -34.87
CA ILE A 1003 -19.49 21.53 -33.51
C ILE A 1003 -18.28 22.45 -33.45
N VAL A 1004 -18.38 23.51 -32.67
CA VAL A 1004 -17.31 24.48 -32.39
C VAL A 1004 -17.19 24.68 -30.88
N ASN A 1005 -15.98 24.99 -30.40
CA ASN A 1005 -15.77 25.55 -29.06
C ASN A 1005 -16.43 24.76 -27.92
N ALA A 1006 -16.00 23.51 -27.70
CA ALA A 1006 -16.50 22.68 -26.60
C ALA A 1006 -15.54 22.73 -25.38
N PRO A 1007 -15.85 23.48 -24.30
CA PRO A 1007 -15.20 23.30 -23.00
C PRO A 1007 -16.13 22.64 -21.96
N PRO A 1008 -15.60 21.91 -20.96
CA PRO A 1008 -14.62 20.81 -21.02
C PRO A 1008 -15.31 19.43 -21.21
N ALA A 1009 -14.56 18.47 -21.75
CA ALA A 1009 -14.73 16.99 -21.78
C ALA A 1009 -16.08 16.36 -22.25
N ASP A 1010 -17.23 16.98 -22.06
CA ASP A 1010 -18.55 16.33 -22.08
C ASP A 1010 -19.66 17.15 -22.76
N GLY A 1011 -19.32 18.02 -23.72
CA GLY A 1011 -20.34 18.65 -24.57
C GLY A 1011 -21.12 17.59 -25.34
N ARG A 1012 -22.42 17.45 -25.05
CA ARG A 1012 -23.32 16.43 -25.59
C ARG A 1012 -24.42 17.08 -26.41
N PHE A 1013 -24.64 16.60 -27.61
CA PHE A 1013 -25.72 17.01 -28.49
C PHE A 1013 -26.78 15.93 -28.48
N GLU A 1014 -28.03 16.29 -28.16
CA GLU A 1014 -29.15 15.36 -28.07
C GLU A 1014 -30.20 15.74 -29.11
N PHE A 1015 -30.59 14.77 -29.94
CA PHE A 1015 -31.63 14.93 -30.96
C PHE A 1015 -32.91 14.28 -30.45
N GLU A 1016 -34.01 15.04 -30.38
CA GLU A 1016 -35.33 14.55 -29.97
C GLU A 1016 -36.29 14.55 -31.18
N TRP A 1017 -36.87 13.38 -31.50
CA TRP A 1017 -37.77 13.16 -32.66
C TRP A 1017 -39.25 13.03 -32.31
#